data_AF-A0AA43QKS9-F1
#
_entry.id   AF-A0AA43QKS9-F1
#
_cell.length_a   1.000
_cell.length_b   1.000
_cell.length_c   1.000
_cell.angle_alpha   90.00
_cell.angle_beta   90.00
_cell.angle_gamma   90.00
#
_symmetry.space_group_name_H-M   'P 1'
#
loop_
_entity.id
_entity.type
_entity.pdbx_description
1 polymer ?
#
loop_
_entity_poly.entity_id
_entity_poly.type
_entity_poly.pdbx_seq_one_letter_code
_entity_poly.pdbx_strand_id
1 'polypeptide(L)'
;MPEWQGMLNDAGMAGLSFTDTLLDSPHVSTRAGLYIYLNAALHDRPSFEDSRVKTLLQVRYNEDIPSLISDLILASFDVLANSISRNESARSRTIIRSFITNKLPVFLSGNYAGLIFEPLTSEHCIREALGRIDPSSSQSFDVLSDTRQDFLFACALHALIPESSIEEILGDVPMQGLPSGGRYAKDVLMSQFTANTAKIDQYVAELENMDGNAGAIAYAVIEFLHSLCASSDTMTLKVICNTLSRRPTTLDILMLFTSSDTLLRPLCQILDAWPDNEDQQPVYDEFGGILLFVMAVRERFSLTIEEMGIENVNSFCAKYLRANATSRTLDSFSEHENEVFTSWIKGLFETEGISDEIMSACRPSEFLLLIATLFDQCLQACRVKVLAMDTMKAGFELFLEPFLLPSLIGGLNWFADQIWCLQPGSSSSVDNLLQALHILLKPPRMSNESSLIHGAVLHVVSKRLSASLTYLQQQFPARSDIKPLLNTIGPFVEDQDERSAIRELASWSLTPKGGLATALRNSVQSLIVWNATTAASTDTTAPSSASKQIGNAVQILGAYRVIDVLIEELQRADFQDIALDVVSMMAVANLHKQPMDHGLNTGQKLHGLPMTLQSALQQRFEEADNLSLTDTTRASSVVRLHRRVEALAGQIPITSAPNAGFMQSMSGADAGAMPTSEIDNVLAEANMATAVDQSFLAGQDGLLGMG
;
A
#
# COMPACT_ATOMS: atom_id res chain seq x y z
N MET A 1 -51.04 -26.80 -48.64
CA MET A 1 -50.20 -27.57 -47.70
C MET A 1 -48.84 -26.87 -47.61
N PRO A 2 -48.68 -26.01 -46.59
CA PRO A 2 -47.46 -25.30 -46.27
C PRO A 2 -46.76 -26.00 -45.10
N GLU A 3 -45.85 -26.95 -45.35
CA GLU A 3 -45.21 -27.71 -44.26
C GLU A 3 -43.71 -27.97 -44.45
N TRP A 4 -43.03 -27.23 -45.35
CA TRP A 4 -41.57 -27.36 -45.52
C TRP A 4 -40.77 -26.06 -45.42
N GLN A 5 -41.42 -24.92 -45.15
CA GLN A 5 -40.74 -23.64 -44.86
C GLN A 5 -40.74 -23.28 -43.36
N GLY A 6 -41.42 -24.05 -42.52
CA GLY A 6 -41.47 -23.83 -41.06
C GLY A 6 -40.46 -24.64 -40.25
N MET A 7 -39.76 -25.62 -40.83
CA MET A 7 -38.87 -26.53 -40.08
C MET A 7 -37.37 -26.27 -40.25
N LEU A 8 -36.98 -25.25 -41.01
CA LEU A 8 -35.58 -24.79 -41.12
C LEU A 8 -35.27 -23.54 -40.29
N ASN A 9 -36.29 -22.93 -39.67
CA ASN A 9 -36.10 -21.79 -38.76
C ASN A 9 -36.07 -22.17 -37.27
N ASP A 10 -36.26 -23.45 -36.93
CA ASP A 10 -36.27 -23.94 -35.54
C ASP A 10 -35.06 -24.83 -35.18
N ALA A 11 -33.98 -24.76 -35.97
CA ALA A 11 -32.71 -25.40 -35.64
C ALA A 11 -31.59 -24.36 -35.46
N GLY A 12 -31.54 -23.74 -34.28
CA GLY A 12 -30.27 -23.39 -33.63
C GLY A 12 -29.34 -22.38 -34.29
N MET A 13 -29.84 -21.33 -34.94
CA MET A 13 -29.03 -20.15 -35.28
C MET A 13 -29.56 -18.93 -34.54
N ALA A 14 -29.29 -18.85 -33.23
CA ALA A 14 -29.20 -17.54 -32.60
C ALA A 14 -28.15 -16.75 -33.40
N GLY A 15 -28.52 -15.59 -33.96
CA GLY A 15 -27.55 -14.74 -34.64
C GLY A 15 -26.37 -14.50 -33.71
N LEU A 16 -25.15 -14.80 -34.15
CA LEU A 16 -23.94 -14.54 -33.37
C LEU A 16 -23.93 -13.05 -33.00
N SER A 17 -23.73 -12.74 -31.72
CA SER A 17 -23.71 -11.35 -31.23
C SER A 17 -22.57 -10.58 -31.92
N PHE A 18 -22.70 -9.25 -32.03
CA PHE A 18 -21.60 -8.43 -32.57
C PHE A 18 -20.37 -8.59 -31.70
N THR A 19 -20.56 -8.73 -30.38
CA THR A 19 -19.48 -9.07 -29.46
C THR A 19 -18.77 -10.36 -29.85
N ASP A 20 -19.47 -11.46 -30.15
CA ASP A 20 -18.85 -12.77 -30.44
C ASP A 20 -18.11 -12.82 -31.78
N THR A 21 -18.50 -11.98 -32.74
CA THR A 21 -17.95 -12.00 -34.11
C THR A 21 -16.78 -11.04 -34.30
N LEU A 22 -16.56 -10.10 -33.38
CA LEU A 22 -15.48 -9.13 -33.50
C LEU A 22 -14.11 -9.76 -33.22
N LEU A 23 -13.17 -9.56 -34.16
CA LEU A 23 -11.77 -9.95 -34.00
C LEU A 23 -11.00 -8.94 -33.13
N ASP A 24 -10.15 -9.48 -32.27
CA ASP A 24 -9.25 -8.71 -31.42
C ASP A 24 -8.09 -8.09 -32.21
N SER A 25 -7.56 -6.98 -31.70
CA SER A 25 -6.36 -6.33 -32.25
C SER A 25 -5.11 -7.17 -32.00
N PRO A 26 -4.04 -7.00 -32.80
CA PRO A 26 -2.75 -7.60 -32.50
C PRO A 26 -2.27 -7.18 -31.09
N HIS A 27 -1.68 -8.13 -30.39
CA HIS A 27 -1.15 -7.88 -29.06
C HIS A 27 0.12 -7.02 -29.15
N VAL A 28 0.13 -5.86 -28.48
CA VAL A 28 1.31 -4.97 -28.39
C VAL A 28 1.67 -4.75 -26.92
N SER A 29 2.96 -4.89 -26.61
CA SER A 29 3.53 -4.59 -25.28
C SER A 29 4.30 -3.29 -25.36
N THR A 30 3.67 -2.20 -24.94
CA THR A 30 4.31 -0.87 -24.94
C THR A 30 5.16 -0.66 -23.67
N ARG A 31 6.24 0.11 -23.80
CA ARG A 31 7.04 0.60 -22.64
C ARG A 31 6.17 1.45 -21.71
N ALA A 32 5.28 2.27 -22.29
CA ALA A 32 4.30 3.08 -21.56
C ALA A 32 3.40 2.24 -20.63
N GLY A 33 2.97 1.06 -21.07
CA GLY A 33 2.06 0.23 -20.28
C GLY A 33 2.63 -0.20 -18.92
N LEU A 34 3.86 -0.73 -18.89
CA LEU A 34 4.51 -1.11 -17.62
C LEU A 34 4.87 0.11 -16.77
N TYR A 35 5.31 1.20 -17.40
CA TYR A 35 5.55 2.46 -16.69
C TYR A 35 4.28 2.94 -15.95
N ILE A 36 3.12 2.92 -16.60
CA ILE A 36 1.84 3.31 -16.00
C ILE A 36 1.49 2.42 -14.81
N TYR A 37 1.63 1.10 -14.99
CA TYR A 37 1.31 0.12 -13.95
C TYR A 37 2.21 0.28 -12.72
N LEU A 38 3.54 0.30 -12.91
CA LEU A 38 4.49 0.43 -11.80
C LEU A 38 4.34 1.77 -11.09
N ASN A 39 4.10 2.85 -11.83
CA ASN A 39 3.86 4.16 -11.23
C ASN A 39 2.60 4.15 -10.36
N ALA A 40 1.52 3.48 -10.80
CA ALA A 40 0.35 3.29 -9.95
C ALA A 40 0.63 2.39 -8.73
N ALA A 41 1.35 1.29 -8.93
CA ALA A 41 1.63 0.30 -7.89
C ALA A 41 2.57 0.81 -6.79
N LEU A 42 3.46 1.76 -7.11
CA LEU A 42 4.48 2.27 -6.18
C LEU A 42 4.14 3.62 -5.55
N HIS A 43 3.11 4.30 -6.06
CA HIS A 43 2.71 5.63 -5.58
C HIS A 43 1.44 5.60 -4.71
N ASP A 44 1.34 6.50 -3.72
CA ASP A 44 0.28 6.64 -2.70
C ASP A 44 0.14 5.43 -1.76
N ARG A 45 -0.11 4.24 -2.31
CA ARG A 45 -0.25 2.97 -1.60
C ARG A 45 0.63 1.94 -2.30
N PRO A 46 1.86 1.69 -1.80
CA PRO A 46 2.72 0.67 -2.38
C PRO A 46 2.02 -0.68 -2.28
N SER A 47 1.71 -1.29 -3.42
CA SER A 47 1.11 -2.61 -3.51
C SER A 47 1.66 -3.34 -4.72
N PHE A 48 2.45 -4.39 -4.48
CA PHE A 48 2.99 -5.25 -5.53
C PHE A 48 2.69 -6.72 -5.18
N GLU A 49 1.52 -7.18 -5.60
CA GLU A 49 1.07 -8.55 -5.35
C GLU A 49 1.61 -9.50 -6.43
N ASP A 50 2.51 -10.40 -6.05
CA ASP A 50 3.27 -11.24 -6.97
C ASP A 50 2.39 -12.08 -7.90
N SER A 51 1.30 -12.64 -7.39
CA SER A 51 0.32 -13.45 -8.14
C SER A 51 -0.28 -12.66 -9.31
N ARG A 52 -0.80 -11.46 -9.02
CA ARG A 52 -1.48 -10.60 -9.99
C ARG A 52 -0.51 -10.01 -11.00
N VAL A 53 0.67 -9.58 -10.54
CA VAL A 53 1.70 -9.08 -11.45
C VAL A 53 2.16 -10.20 -12.39
N LYS A 54 2.34 -11.42 -11.89
CA LYS A 54 2.68 -12.58 -12.73
C LYS A 54 1.62 -12.84 -13.79
N THR A 55 0.33 -12.86 -13.44
CA THR A 55 -0.76 -13.02 -14.41
C THR A 55 -0.75 -11.91 -15.46
N LEU A 56 -0.62 -10.64 -15.03
CA LEU A 56 -0.56 -9.50 -15.93
C LEU A 56 0.61 -9.62 -16.92
N LEU A 57 1.79 -9.97 -16.43
CA LEU A 57 2.99 -10.10 -17.26
C LEU A 57 2.89 -11.31 -18.21
N GLN A 58 2.32 -12.43 -17.77
CA GLN A 58 2.09 -13.59 -18.64
C GLN A 58 1.15 -13.26 -19.81
N VAL A 59 0.03 -12.59 -19.53
CA VAL A 59 -0.92 -12.14 -20.57
C VAL A 59 -0.26 -11.15 -21.53
N ARG A 60 0.64 -10.32 -21.02
CA ARG A 60 1.30 -9.26 -21.78
C ARG A 60 2.46 -9.75 -22.63
N TYR A 61 3.23 -10.75 -22.22
CA TYR A 61 4.40 -11.17 -22.99
C TYR A 61 4.24 -12.51 -23.69
N ASN A 62 3.16 -13.26 -23.41
CA ASN A 62 2.80 -14.49 -24.13
C ASN A 62 4.01 -15.42 -24.36
N GLU A 63 4.72 -15.74 -23.27
CA GLU A 63 5.95 -16.57 -23.20
C GLU A 63 7.28 -15.88 -23.61
N ASP A 64 7.28 -14.62 -24.05
CA ASP A 64 8.50 -13.84 -24.29
C ASP A 64 9.12 -13.31 -22.97
N ILE A 65 9.76 -14.23 -22.24
CA ILE A 65 10.40 -13.95 -20.95
C ILE A 65 11.57 -12.96 -21.07
N PRO A 66 12.46 -13.03 -22.08
CA PRO A 66 13.53 -12.05 -22.23
C PRO A 66 13.04 -10.61 -22.32
N SER A 67 12.07 -10.33 -23.21
CA SER A 67 11.49 -8.99 -23.34
C SER A 67 10.78 -8.55 -22.06
N LEU A 68 10.07 -9.47 -21.39
CA LEU A 68 9.42 -9.21 -20.11
C LEU A 68 10.42 -8.71 -19.06
N ILE A 69 11.56 -9.39 -18.90
CA ILE A 69 12.58 -9.03 -17.90
C ILE A 69 13.19 -7.67 -18.26
N SER A 70 13.62 -7.50 -19.52
CA SER A 70 14.24 -6.28 -19.99
C SER A 70 13.31 -5.07 -19.81
N ASP A 71 12.05 -5.19 -20.20
CA ASP A 71 11.07 -4.11 -20.13
C ASP A 71 10.61 -3.81 -18.71
N LEU A 72 10.53 -4.82 -17.82
CA LEU A 72 10.19 -4.61 -16.41
C LEU A 72 11.30 -3.84 -15.68
N ILE A 73 12.56 -4.19 -15.92
CA ILE A 73 13.71 -3.47 -15.36
C ILE A 73 13.71 -2.03 -15.88
N LEU A 74 13.61 -1.85 -17.21
CA LEU A 74 13.61 -0.53 -17.83
C LEU A 74 12.49 0.37 -17.28
N ALA A 75 11.25 -0.15 -17.23
CA ALA A 75 10.11 0.60 -16.70
C ALA A 75 10.28 0.98 -15.23
N SER A 76 10.94 0.13 -14.43
CA SER A 76 11.21 0.42 -13.01
C SER A 76 12.16 1.61 -12.85
N PHE A 77 13.22 1.65 -13.65
CA PHE A 77 14.15 2.78 -13.67
C PHE A 77 13.53 4.04 -14.31
N ASP A 78 12.62 3.90 -15.27
CA ASP A 78 11.85 5.04 -15.81
C ASP A 78 10.99 5.70 -14.73
N VAL A 79 10.37 4.91 -13.84
CA VAL A 79 9.62 5.43 -12.70
C VAL A 79 10.54 6.19 -11.74
N LEU A 80 11.73 5.67 -11.46
CA LEU A 80 12.72 6.37 -10.62
C LEU A 80 13.21 7.67 -11.27
N ALA A 81 13.63 7.62 -12.53
CA ALA A 81 14.10 8.80 -13.28
C ALA A 81 13.01 9.88 -13.35
N ASN A 82 11.75 9.48 -13.56
CA ASN A 82 10.62 10.39 -13.53
C ASN A 82 10.44 11.03 -12.14
N SER A 83 10.50 10.25 -11.05
CA SER A 83 10.36 10.75 -9.68
C SER A 83 11.45 11.77 -9.31
N ILE A 84 12.66 11.60 -9.85
CA ILE A 84 13.79 12.52 -9.70
C ILE A 84 13.53 13.80 -10.51
N SER A 85 13.20 13.66 -11.80
CA SER A 85 12.95 14.80 -12.68
C SER A 85 11.81 15.72 -12.21
N ARG A 86 10.81 15.14 -11.54
CA ARG A 86 9.65 15.85 -10.99
C ARG A 86 9.87 16.36 -9.56
N ASN A 87 11.02 16.06 -8.96
CA ASN A 87 11.34 16.36 -7.57
C ASN A 87 10.22 15.89 -6.62
N GLU A 88 9.83 14.61 -6.73
CA GLU A 88 8.83 14.00 -5.87
C GLU A 88 9.31 13.92 -4.40
N SER A 89 8.48 13.43 -3.48
CA SER A 89 8.87 13.34 -2.08
C SER A 89 10.02 12.35 -1.86
N ALA A 90 10.82 12.57 -0.81
CA ALA A 90 11.88 11.62 -0.43
C ALA A 90 11.30 10.22 -0.15
N ARG A 91 10.11 10.17 0.46
CA ARG A 91 9.33 8.95 0.68
C ARG A 91 9.13 8.17 -0.62
N SER A 92 8.58 8.82 -1.66
CA SER A 92 8.32 8.16 -2.94
C SER A 92 9.60 7.60 -3.57
N ARG A 93 10.70 8.38 -3.56
CA ARG A 93 12.00 7.91 -4.03
C ARG A 93 12.52 6.70 -3.26
N THR A 94 12.40 6.70 -1.94
CA THR A 94 12.83 5.55 -1.11
C THR A 94 12.03 4.29 -1.44
N ILE A 95 10.71 4.40 -1.63
CA ILE A 95 9.86 3.26 -2.01
C ILE A 95 10.27 2.72 -3.39
N ILE A 96 10.46 3.59 -4.38
CA ILE A 96 10.84 3.18 -5.74
C ILE A 96 12.22 2.52 -5.73
N ARG A 97 13.19 3.09 -4.99
CA ARG A 97 14.51 2.47 -4.83
C ARG A 97 14.42 1.09 -4.18
N SER A 98 13.71 0.98 -3.06
CA SER A 98 13.53 -0.31 -2.36
C SER A 98 12.79 -1.32 -3.24
N PHE A 99 11.84 -0.90 -4.06
CA PHE A 99 11.25 -1.78 -5.07
C PHE A 99 12.29 -2.29 -6.07
N ILE A 100 13.11 -1.41 -6.64
CA ILE A 100 14.14 -1.79 -7.61
C ILE A 100 15.19 -2.70 -6.99
N THR A 101 15.65 -2.44 -5.76
CA THR A 101 16.78 -3.15 -5.14
C THR A 101 16.35 -4.38 -4.34
N ASN A 102 15.23 -4.31 -3.62
CA ASN A 102 14.79 -5.38 -2.73
C ASN A 102 13.68 -6.26 -3.30
N LYS A 103 12.70 -5.69 -4.01
CA LYS A 103 11.53 -6.46 -4.49
C LYS A 103 11.76 -7.08 -5.86
N LEU A 104 12.27 -6.30 -6.81
CA LEU A 104 12.40 -6.70 -8.21
C LEU A 104 13.36 -7.90 -8.40
N PRO A 105 14.57 -7.95 -7.81
CA PRO A 105 15.48 -9.08 -7.99
C PRO A 105 14.92 -10.39 -7.42
N VAL A 106 14.28 -10.32 -6.25
CA VAL A 106 13.60 -11.47 -5.63
C VAL A 106 12.47 -11.97 -6.52
N PHE A 107 11.65 -11.06 -7.05
CA PHE A 107 10.54 -11.39 -7.93
C PHE A 107 11.01 -12.05 -9.23
N LEU A 108 12.06 -11.52 -9.87
CA LEU A 108 12.66 -12.07 -11.08
C LEU A 108 13.27 -13.46 -10.83
N SER A 109 14.04 -13.60 -9.76
CA SER A 109 14.69 -14.86 -9.37
C SER A 109 13.66 -15.96 -9.09
N GLY A 110 12.63 -15.65 -8.30
CA GLY A 110 11.61 -16.63 -7.91
C GLY A 110 10.64 -17.04 -9.02
N ASN A 111 10.42 -16.20 -10.04
CA ASN A 111 9.40 -16.46 -11.06
C ASN A 111 9.94 -16.77 -12.45
N TYR A 112 11.14 -16.30 -12.82
CA TYR A 112 11.59 -16.33 -14.22
C TYR A 112 13.00 -16.85 -14.44
N ALA A 113 13.90 -16.80 -13.43
CA ALA A 113 15.30 -17.20 -13.64
C ALA A 113 15.45 -18.64 -14.17
N GLY A 114 14.64 -19.58 -13.69
CA GLY A 114 14.66 -20.99 -14.15
C GLY A 114 13.93 -21.25 -15.47
N LEU A 115 13.35 -20.23 -16.11
CA LEU A 115 12.57 -20.37 -17.35
C LEU A 115 13.32 -19.87 -18.59
N ILE A 116 14.51 -19.30 -18.44
CA ILE A 116 15.36 -18.83 -19.54
C ILE A 116 16.37 -19.92 -19.88
N PHE A 117 16.54 -20.20 -21.17
CA PHE A 117 17.49 -21.19 -21.67
C PHE A 117 18.59 -20.53 -22.49
N GLU A 118 19.80 -21.09 -22.43
CA GLU A 118 20.94 -20.64 -23.23
C GLU A 118 20.60 -20.58 -24.74
N PRO A 119 21.07 -19.56 -25.47
CA PRO A 119 22.11 -18.59 -25.11
C PRO A 119 21.61 -17.32 -24.41
N LEU A 120 20.29 -17.13 -24.25
CA LEU A 120 19.77 -15.98 -23.49
C LEU A 120 19.85 -16.29 -21.99
N THR A 121 20.38 -15.36 -21.23
CA THR A 121 20.47 -15.47 -19.76
C THR A 121 19.81 -14.26 -19.12
N SER A 122 19.51 -14.36 -17.82
CA SER A 122 19.08 -13.21 -17.01
C SER A 122 20.09 -12.06 -17.08
N GLU A 123 21.39 -12.37 -17.13
CA GLU A 123 22.46 -11.38 -17.30
C GLU A 123 22.34 -10.63 -18.63
N HIS A 124 22.01 -11.32 -19.73
CA HIS A 124 21.81 -10.67 -21.02
C HIS A 124 20.66 -9.66 -20.97
N CYS A 125 19.52 -10.04 -20.39
CA CYS A 125 18.34 -9.18 -20.25
C CYS A 125 18.64 -7.97 -19.35
N ILE A 126 19.35 -8.17 -18.24
CA ILE A 126 19.79 -7.10 -17.34
C ILE A 126 20.71 -6.11 -18.08
N ARG A 127 21.71 -6.61 -18.83
CA ARG A 127 22.64 -5.77 -19.59
C ARG A 127 21.91 -4.98 -20.68
N GLU A 128 20.97 -5.61 -21.38
CA GLU A 128 20.12 -4.95 -22.39
C GLU A 128 19.29 -3.82 -21.77
N ALA A 129 18.61 -4.08 -20.65
CA ALA A 129 17.79 -3.08 -19.97
C ALA A 129 18.63 -1.91 -19.47
N LEU A 130 19.74 -2.18 -18.78
CA LEU A 130 20.61 -1.14 -18.23
C LEU A 130 21.33 -0.33 -19.33
N GLY A 131 21.62 -0.93 -20.48
CA GLY A 131 22.16 -0.23 -21.65
C GLY A 131 21.20 0.79 -22.25
N ARG A 132 19.90 0.69 -21.97
CA ARG A 132 18.86 1.66 -22.41
C ARG A 132 18.62 2.77 -21.40
N ILE A 133 19.25 2.72 -20.22
CA ILE A 133 19.12 3.74 -19.18
C ILE A 133 20.29 4.72 -19.34
N ASP A 134 19.98 5.97 -19.66
CA ASP A 134 21.01 7.02 -19.77
C ASP A 134 21.53 7.44 -18.38
N PRO A 135 22.82 7.19 -18.07
CA PRO A 135 23.41 7.65 -16.81
C PRO A 135 23.67 9.17 -16.78
N SER A 136 23.50 9.89 -17.90
CA SER A 136 23.98 11.26 -18.08
C SER A 136 22.96 12.39 -17.82
N SER A 137 21.77 12.08 -17.27
CA SER A 137 20.76 13.10 -16.97
C SER A 137 21.22 14.05 -15.84
N SER A 138 21.72 15.21 -16.24
CA SER A 138 22.34 16.22 -15.39
C SER A 138 21.35 16.89 -14.45
N GLN A 139 21.32 16.42 -13.19
CA GLN A 139 21.00 17.16 -11.95
C GLN A 139 20.93 16.24 -10.71
N SER A 140 21.04 14.92 -10.86
CA SER A 140 20.91 13.94 -9.76
C SER A 140 21.68 12.64 -10.02
N PHE A 141 22.92 12.75 -10.51
CA PHE A 141 23.77 11.61 -10.90
C PHE A 141 23.80 10.51 -9.82
N ASP A 142 23.96 10.89 -8.55
CA ASP A 142 24.16 9.94 -7.46
C ASP A 142 22.98 8.97 -7.24
N VAL A 143 21.73 9.42 -7.24
CA VAL A 143 20.60 8.54 -6.85
C VAL A 143 20.36 7.43 -7.87
N LEU A 144 20.44 7.73 -9.17
CA LEU A 144 20.22 6.74 -10.23
C LEU A 144 21.43 5.79 -10.34
N SER A 145 22.65 6.31 -10.22
CA SER A 145 23.87 5.48 -10.22
C SER A 145 23.93 4.57 -9.01
N ASP A 146 23.65 5.08 -7.82
CA ASP A 146 23.62 4.31 -6.57
C ASP A 146 22.60 3.19 -6.68
N THR A 147 21.39 3.50 -7.17
CA THR A 147 20.34 2.47 -7.32
C THR A 147 20.71 1.42 -8.36
N ARG A 148 21.41 1.79 -9.45
CA ARG A 148 21.92 0.83 -10.43
C ARG A 148 22.96 -0.09 -9.81
N GLN A 149 23.87 0.43 -8.99
CA GLN A 149 24.86 -0.35 -8.28
C GLN A 149 24.18 -1.30 -7.26
N ASP A 150 23.32 -0.77 -6.40
CA ASP A 150 22.54 -1.52 -5.40
C ASP A 150 21.73 -2.66 -6.06
N PHE A 151 21.09 -2.37 -7.19
CA PHE A 151 20.33 -3.35 -7.97
C PHE A 151 21.19 -4.51 -8.47
N LEU A 152 22.39 -4.24 -8.99
CA LEU A 152 23.30 -5.28 -9.48
C LEU A 152 23.81 -6.17 -8.34
N PHE A 153 24.12 -5.59 -7.17
CA PHE A 153 24.47 -6.37 -5.99
C PHE A 153 23.31 -7.26 -5.54
N ALA A 154 22.09 -6.74 -5.51
CA ALA A 154 20.91 -7.55 -5.21
C ALA A 154 20.65 -8.63 -6.27
N CYS A 155 20.87 -8.36 -7.56
CA CYS A 155 20.81 -9.38 -8.60
C CYS A 155 21.84 -10.49 -8.39
N ALA A 156 23.08 -10.16 -8.03
CA ALA A 156 24.10 -11.15 -7.71
C ALA A 156 23.74 -11.96 -6.45
N LEU A 157 23.24 -11.29 -5.40
CA LEU A 157 22.78 -11.92 -4.16
C LEU A 157 21.67 -12.96 -4.40
N HIS A 158 20.80 -12.71 -5.38
CA HIS A 158 19.70 -13.60 -5.78
C HIS A 158 20.01 -14.48 -6.99
N ALA A 159 21.30 -14.63 -7.33
CA ALA A 159 21.83 -15.49 -8.39
C ALA A 159 21.24 -15.21 -9.80
N LEU A 160 20.85 -13.97 -10.07
CA LEU A 160 20.44 -13.52 -11.41
C LEU A 160 21.64 -13.21 -12.31
N ILE A 161 22.76 -12.82 -11.71
CA ILE A 161 24.05 -12.58 -12.38
C ILE A 161 25.19 -13.12 -11.52
N PRO A 162 26.35 -13.43 -12.09
CA PRO A 162 27.56 -13.65 -11.31
C PRO A 162 28.07 -12.32 -10.73
N GLU A 163 28.68 -12.35 -9.55
CA GLU A 163 29.31 -11.17 -8.92
C GLU A 163 30.42 -10.57 -9.82
N SER A 164 31.14 -11.41 -10.56
CA SER A 164 32.18 -10.97 -11.50
C SER A 164 31.66 -10.10 -12.64
N SER A 165 30.36 -10.20 -12.97
CA SER A 165 29.76 -9.41 -14.06
C SER A 165 29.41 -7.99 -13.63
N ILE A 166 29.44 -7.66 -12.33
CA ILE A 166 29.01 -6.34 -11.82
C ILE A 166 29.88 -5.21 -12.37
N GLU A 167 31.21 -5.33 -12.26
CA GLU A 167 32.16 -4.31 -12.74
C GLU A 167 32.03 -4.10 -14.26
N GLU A 168 31.87 -5.18 -15.03
CA GLU A 168 31.69 -5.11 -16.48
C GLU A 168 30.38 -4.40 -16.86
N ILE A 169 29.28 -4.70 -16.17
CA ILE A 169 27.97 -4.11 -16.44
C ILE A 169 27.90 -2.65 -15.98
N LEU A 170 28.59 -2.28 -14.90
CA LEU A 170 28.69 -0.89 -14.44
C LEU A 170 29.60 -0.06 -15.34
N GLY A 171 30.70 -0.65 -15.83
CA GLY A 171 31.77 0.06 -16.54
C GLY A 171 32.69 0.87 -15.62
N ASP A 172 32.58 0.69 -14.30
CA ASP A 172 33.40 1.32 -13.28
C ASP A 172 33.53 0.40 -12.04
N VAL A 173 34.52 0.65 -11.21
CA VAL A 173 34.76 -0.12 -9.98
C VAL A 173 33.66 0.22 -8.95
N PRO A 174 32.89 -0.77 -8.46
CA PRO A 174 31.83 -0.49 -7.51
C PRO A 174 32.37 0.05 -6.19
N MET A 175 31.64 0.97 -5.57
CA MET A 175 32.05 1.57 -4.29
C MET A 175 31.79 0.68 -3.08
N GLN A 176 30.95 -0.35 -3.24
CA GLN A 176 30.52 -1.27 -2.18
C GLN A 176 30.68 -2.72 -2.67
N GLY A 177 30.49 -3.69 -1.79
CA GLY A 177 30.47 -5.11 -2.11
C GLY A 177 29.17 -5.75 -1.67
N LEU A 178 29.05 -7.07 -1.88
CA LEU A 178 27.92 -7.84 -1.36
C LEU A 178 27.79 -7.69 0.17
N PRO A 179 26.56 -7.80 0.71
CA PRO A 179 26.34 -7.76 2.15
C PRO A 179 27.16 -8.84 2.87
N SER A 180 27.86 -8.45 3.94
CA SER A 180 28.73 -9.37 4.69
C SER A 180 27.99 -10.56 5.30
N GLY A 181 26.69 -10.38 5.61
CA GLY A 181 25.80 -11.43 6.10
C GLY A 181 25.23 -12.35 5.01
N GLY A 182 25.53 -12.09 3.73
CA GLY A 182 24.98 -12.83 2.60
C GLY A 182 23.48 -12.70 2.46
N ARG A 183 22.87 -13.66 1.76
CA ARG A 183 21.42 -13.70 1.50
C ARG A 183 20.68 -14.22 2.72
N TYR A 184 19.71 -13.46 3.21
CA TYR A 184 18.86 -13.89 4.32
C TYR A 184 17.82 -14.91 3.88
N ALA A 185 17.54 -15.84 4.77
CA ALA A 185 16.49 -16.85 4.62
C ALA A 185 15.41 -16.64 5.70
N LYS A 186 14.15 -16.62 5.27
CA LYS A 186 12.98 -16.40 6.12
C LYS A 186 12.97 -17.33 7.34
N ASP A 187 13.17 -18.63 7.12
CA ASP A 187 13.09 -19.64 8.20
C ASP A 187 14.21 -19.47 9.24
N VAL A 188 15.39 -19.01 8.81
CA VAL A 188 16.50 -18.69 9.71
C VAL A 188 16.14 -17.48 10.56
N LEU A 189 15.59 -16.42 9.97
CA LEU A 189 15.15 -15.23 10.71
C LEU A 189 14.02 -15.56 11.69
N MET A 190 13.05 -16.39 11.29
CA MET A 190 11.99 -16.88 12.16
C MET A 190 12.52 -17.59 13.41
N SER A 191 13.54 -18.44 13.24
CA SER A 191 14.20 -19.11 14.37
C SER A 191 14.89 -18.12 15.31
N GLN A 192 15.47 -17.04 14.78
CA GLN A 192 16.11 -16.00 15.57
C GLN A 192 15.11 -15.13 16.33
N PHE A 193 13.96 -14.80 15.73
CA PHE A 193 12.90 -14.04 16.41
C PHE A 193 12.31 -14.82 17.58
N THR A 194 12.05 -16.11 17.36
CA THR A 194 11.54 -17.02 18.41
C THR A 194 12.55 -17.16 19.55
N ALA A 195 13.86 -17.18 19.26
CA ALA A 195 14.90 -17.28 20.27
C ALA A 195 15.16 -15.96 21.01
N ASN A 196 15.02 -14.81 20.34
CA ASN A 196 15.27 -13.49 20.92
C ASN A 196 14.48 -12.38 20.18
N THR A 197 13.33 -12.01 20.74
CA THR A 197 12.45 -10.94 20.24
C THR A 197 13.16 -9.59 20.11
N ALA A 198 14.18 -9.30 20.92
CA ALA A 198 14.88 -8.01 20.86
C ALA A 198 15.61 -7.79 19.51
N LYS A 199 15.94 -8.86 18.78
CA LYS A 199 16.55 -8.76 17.44
C LYS A 199 15.60 -8.19 16.38
N ILE A 200 14.29 -8.22 16.62
CA ILE A 200 13.30 -7.76 15.64
C ILE A 200 13.51 -6.27 15.35
N ASP A 201 13.81 -5.44 16.37
CA ASP A 201 14.05 -4.01 16.15
C ASP A 201 15.23 -3.75 15.21
N GLN A 202 16.29 -4.56 15.32
CA GLN A 202 17.45 -4.49 14.44
C GLN A 202 17.07 -4.85 13.01
N TYR A 203 16.45 -6.01 12.78
CA TYR A 203 16.10 -6.45 11.43
C TYR A 203 15.02 -5.56 10.80
N VAL A 204 14.06 -5.06 11.58
CA VAL A 204 13.07 -4.09 11.10
C VAL A 204 13.77 -2.80 10.62
N ALA A 205 14.83 -2.34 11.27
CA ALA A 205 15.62 -1.21 10.77
C ALA A 205 16.35 -1.53 9.46
N GLU A 206 16.80 -2.78 9.27
CA GLU A 206 17.45 -3.24 8.04
C GLU A 206 16.50 -3.35 6.83
N LEU A 207 15.17 -3.29 7.01
CA LEU A 207 14.22 -3.24 5.89
C LEU A 207 14.44 -2.03 4.97
N GLU A 208 14.98 -0.93 5.49
CA GLU A 208 15.28 0.27 4.73
C GLU A 208 16.60 0.17 3.96
N ASN A 209 17.39 -0.89 4.18
CA ASN A 209 18.61 -1.14 3.42
C ASN A 209 18.27 -1.47 1.96
N MET A 210 19.13 -1.04 1.04
CA MET A 210 18.98 -1.25 -0.40
C MET A 210 19.84 -2.43 -0.86
N ASP A 211 19.85 -3.53 -0.09
CA ASP A 211 20.86 -4.60 -0.21
C ASP A 211 20.30 -5.93 -0.76
N GLY A 212 19.01 -5.99 -1.08
CA GLY A 212 18.35 -7.19 -1.59
C GLY A 212 17.75 -8.10 -0.52
N ASN A 213 17.96 -7.84 0.78
CA ASN A 213 17.50 -8.73 1.87
C ASN A 213 16.14 -8.35 2.47
N ALA A 214 15.60 -7.16 2.20
CA ALA A 214 14.38 -6.67 2.85
C ALA A 214 13.17 -7.61 2.67
N GLY A 215 13.08 -8.34 1.54
CA GLY A 215 12.00 -9.31 1.33
C GLY A 215 11.99 -10.46 2.34
N ALA A 216 13.15 -11.06 2.63
CA ALA A 216 13.26 -12.14 3.61
C ALA A 216 12.89 -11.67 5.02
N ILE A 217 13.30 -10.45 5.37
CA ILE A 217 12.96 -9.81 6.64
C ILE A 217 11.45 -9.55 6.72
N ALA A 218 10.86 -8.95 5.69
CA ALA A 218 9.44 -8.62 5.65
C ALA A 218 8.59 -9.88 5.83
N TYR A 219 8.87 -10.95 5.08
CA TYR A 219 8.15 -12.22 5.19
C TYR A 219 8.29 -12.84 6.59
N ALA A 220 9.49 -12.81 7.20
CA ALA A 220 9.69 -13.32 8.55
C ALA A 220 8.95 -12.48 9.61
N VAL A 221 8.96 -11.15 9.49
CA VAL A 221 8.23 -10.27 10.44
C VAL A 221 6.73 -10.52 10.37
N ILE A 222 6.17 -10.66 9.17
CA ILE A 222 4.72 -10.92 8.97
C ILE A 222 4.34 -12.30 9.51
N GLU A 223 5.12 -13.33 9.18
CA GLU A 223 4.85 -14.69 9.66
C GLU A 223 5.01 -14.80 11.18
N PHE A 224 5.99 -14.12 11.77
CA PHE A 224 6.13 -14.05 13.21
C PHE A 224 4.95 -13.33 13.84
N LEU A 225 4.52 -12.18 13.31
CA LEU A 225 3.32 -11.49 13.74
C LEU A 225 2.08 -12.39 13.68
N HIS A 226 1.90 -13.15 12.60
CA HIS A 226 0.79 -14.13 12.47
C HIS A 226 0.89 -15.24 13.51
N SER A 227 2.09 -15.74 13.80
CA SER A 227 2.29 -16.77 14.83
C SER A 227 1.93 -16.28 16.22
N LEU A 228 2.31 -15.05 16.58
CA LEU A 228 1.94 -14.41 17.86
C LEU A 228 0.44 -14.17 17.93
N CYS A 229 -0.17 -13.85 16.79
CA CYS A 229 -1.61 -13.75 16.72
C CYS A 229 -2.29 -15.10 17.01
N ALA A 230 -1.84 -16.16 16.34
CA ALA A 230 -2.38 -17.50 16.51
C ALA A 230 -2.18 -18.05 17.94
N SER A 231 -1.06 -17.71 18.59
CA SER A 231 -0.78 -18.11 19.97
C SER A 231 -1.37 -17.17 21.03
N SER A 232 -2.00 -16.06 20.63
CA SER A 232 -2.48 -14.99 21.54
C SER A 232 -1.38 -14.44 22.47
N ASP A 233 -0.13 -14.34 22.00
CA ASP A 233 0.95 -13.67 22.75
C ASP A 233 0.87 -12.16 22.51
N THR A 234 -0.04 -11.52 23.23
CA THR A 234 -0.39 -10.09 23.11
C THR A 234 0.73 -9.16 23.55
N MET A 235 1.53 -9.56 24.55
CA MET A 235 2.66 -8.78 25.04
C MET A 235 3.75 -8.64 23.98
N THR A 236 4.21 -9.75 23.40
CA THR A 236 5.24 -9.72 22.35
C THR A 236 4.69 -9.05 21.08
N LEU A 237 3.42 -9.30 20.75
CA LEU A 237 2.74 -8.66 19.63
C LEU A 237 2.72 -7.12 19.76
N LYS A 238 2.42 -6.60 20.96
CA LYS A 238 2.47 -5.16 21.27
C LYS A 238 3.84 -4.58 20.97
N VAL A 239 4.91 -5.26 21.37
CA VAL A 239 6.29 -4.78 21.15
C VAL A 239 6.57 -4.58 19.67
N ILE A 240 6.19 -5.54 18.82
CA ILE A 240 6.39 -5.44 17.36
C ILE A 240 5.52 -4.33 16.76
N CYS A 241 4.24 -4.26 17.17
CA CYS A 241 3.31 -3.20 16.75
C CYS A 241 3.83 -1.80 17.08
N ASN A 242 4.42 -1.62 18.27
CA ASN A 242 5.05 -0.37 18.70
C ASN A 242 6.32 -0.06 17.91
N THR A 243 7.15 -1.06 17.65
CA THR A 243 8.37 -0.92 16.83
C THR A 243 8.06 -0.46 15.40
N LEU A 244 7.00 -1.00 14.80
CA LEU A 244 6.57 -0.69 13.45
C LEU A 244 5.83 0.65 13.35
N SER A 245 4.91 0.95 14.27
CA SER A 245 4.14 2.21 14.28
C SER A 245 5.02 3.46 14.38
N ARG A 246 6.23 3.34 14.93
CA ARG A 246 7.20 4.42 15.07
C ARG A 246 8.11 4.59 13.84
N ARG A 247 8.01 3.72 12.81
CA ARG A 247 8.84 3.72 11.61
C ARG A 247 8.01 3.79 10.33
N PRO A 248 7.54 4.98 9.94
CA PRO A 248 6.67 5.16 8.78
C PRO A 248 7.29 4.68 7.45
N THR A 249 8.57 4.98 7.21
CA THR A 249 9.28 4.55 5.99
C THR A 249 9.39 3.03 5.90
N THR A 250 9.77 2.38 7.00
CA THR A 250 9.78 0.92 7.10
C THR A 250 8.43 0.30 6.76
N LEU A 251 7.33 0.90 7.22
CA LEU A 251 5.98 0.42 6.88
C LEU A 251 5.67 0.53 5.40
N ASP A 252 6.10 1.59 4.71
CA ASP A 252 5.92 1.70 3.26
C ASP A 252 6.66 0.58 2.52
N ILE A 253 7.86 0.23 2.97
CA ILE A 253 8.65 -0.86 2.37
C ILE A 253 8.02 -2.22 2.68
N LEU A 254 7.56 -2.44 3.91
CA LEU A 254 6.88 -3.68 4.31
C LEU A 254 5.69 -3.99 3.37
N MET A 255 4.93 -2.97 3.00
CA MET A 255 3.78 -3.06 2.09
C MET A 255 4.14 -3.43 0.63
N LEU A 256 5.42 -3.37 0.22
CA LEU A 256 5.86 -3.94 -1.06
C LEU A 256 5.84 -5.47 -1.06
N PHE A 257 5.82 -6.09 0.12
CA PHE A 257 5.90 -7.54 0.31
C PHE A 257 4.63 -8.16 0.88
N THR A 258 3.61 -7.36 1.21
CA THR A 258 2.34 -7.85 1.79
C THR A 258 1.15 -7.01 1.37
N SER A 259 -0.05 -7.58 1.48
CA SER A 259 -1.30 -6.85 1.32
C SER A 259 -1.80 -6.30 2.66
N SER A 260 -2.63 -5.25 2.61
CA SER A 260 -3.17 -4.61 3.81
C SER A 260 -4.05 -5.58 4.63
N ASP A 261 -4.84 -6.42 3.97
CA ASP A 261 -5.68 -7.40 4.63
C ASP A 261 -4.84 -8.53 5.25
N THR A 262 -3.77 -8.97 4.59
CA THR A 262 -2.84 -9.99 5.15
C THR A 262 -2.16 -9.48 6.42
N LEU A 263 -1.81 -8.19 6.47
CA LEU A 263 -1.21 -7.57 7.65
C LEU A 263 -2.23 -7.32 8.77
N LEU A 264 -3.40 -6.77 8.44
CA LEU A 264 -4.33 -6.22 9.42
C LEU A 264 -5.43 -7.18 9.88
N ARG A 265 -5.86 -8.13 9.05
CA ARG A 265 -6.96 -9.05 9.40
C ARG A 265 -6.68 -9.83 10.69
N PRO A 266 -5.49 -10.46 10.90
CA PRO A 266 -5.22 -11.21 12.12
C PRO A 266 -5.20 -10.33 13.39
N LEU A 267 -4.70 -9.10 13.26
CA LEU A 267 -4.67 -8.13 14.35
C LEU A 267 -6.09 -7.68 14.74
N CYS A 268 -6.93 -7.40 13.75
CA CYS A 268 -8.33 -7.05 13.98
C CYS A 268 -9.10 -8.21 14.63
N GLN A 269 -8.84 -9.45 14.20
CA GLN A 269 -9.45 -10.64 14.78
C GLN A 269 -9.11 -10.80 16.27
N ILE A 270 -7.88 -10.51 16.68
CA ILE A 270 -7.49 -10.54 18.10
C ILE A 270 -8.12 -9.41 18.89
N LEU A 271 -8.15 -8.19 18.36
CA LEU A 271 -8.82 -7.07 19.00
C LEU A 271 -10.33 -7.34 19.17
N ASP A 272 -10.95 -8.03 18.21
CA ASP A 272 -12.36 -8.41 18.25
C ASP A 272 -12.65 -9.60 19.19
N ALA A 273 -11.69 -10.51 19.36
CA ALA A 273 -11.80 -11.72 20.18
C ALA A 273 -10.75 -11.75 21.30
N TRP A 274 -10.58 -10.61 21.99
CA TRP A 274 -9.53 -10.44 22.99
C TRP A 274 -9.68 -11.47 24.13
N PRO A 275 -8.59 -12.15 24.56
CA PRO A 275 -8.65 -13.16 25.60
C PRO A 275 -9.03 -12.55 26.96
N ASP A 276 -9.91 -13.22 27.71
CA ASP A 276 -10.24 -12.84 29.09
C ASP A 276 -9.03 -13.17 30.01
N ASN A 277 -8.29 -12.15 30.45
CA ASN A 277 -7.15 -12.25 31.38
C ASN A 277 -7.51 -11.70 32.77
N GLU A 278 -6.90 -12.24 33.85
CA GLU A 278 -7.19 -11.80 35.23
C GLU A 278 -6.53 -10.46 35.61
N ASP A 279 -5.37 -10.10 35.02
CA ASP A 279 -4.67 -8.83 35.27
C ASP A 279 -5.01 -7.76 34.21
N GLN A 280 -5.65 -6.66 34.62
CA GLN A 280 -6.33 -5.73 33.70
C GLN A 280 -5.48 -4.53 33.26
N GLN A 281 -4.49 -4.08 34.03
CA GLN A 281 -3.59 -2.99 33.60
C GLN A 281 -2.73 -3.36 32.37
N PRO A 282 -2.09 -4.55 32.31
CA PRO A 282 -1.37 -5.00 31.10
C PRO A 282 -2.30 -5.10 29.88
N VAL A 283 -3.57 -5.44 30.10
CA VAL A 283 -4.58 -5.61 29.05
C VAL A 283 -4.86 -4.30 28.30
N TYR A 284 -4.99 -3.17 29.01
CA TYR A 284 -5.19 -1.87 28.35
C TYR A 284 -3.97 -1.43 27.54
N ASP A 285 -2.76 -1.65 28.08
CA ASP A 285 -1.52 -1.29 27.40
C ASP A 285 -1.29 -2.13 26.12
N GLU A 286 -1.47 -3.45 26.23
CA GLU A 286 -1.33 -4.38 25.10
C GLU A 286 -2.40 -4.15 24.02
N PHE A 287 -3.68 -4.04 24.43
CA PHE A 287 -4.78 -3.76 23.51
C PHE A 287 -4.57 -2.43 22.80
N GLY A 288 -4.25 -1.38 23.57
CA GLY A 288 -4.03 -0.03 23.07
C GLY A 288 -2.87 0.05 22.08
N GLY A 289 -1.74 -0.62 22.37
CA GLY A 289 -0.58 -0.64 21.47
C GLY A 289 -0.85 -1.34 20.14
N ILE A 290 -1.57 -2.47 20.16
CA ILE A 290 -1.96 -3.18 18.93
C ILE A 290 -2.96 -2.35 18.12
N LEU A 291 -3.98 -1.77 18.78
CA LEU A 291 -4.94 -0.89 18.12
C LEU A 291 -4.27 0.34 17.51
N LEU A 292 -3.31 0.96 18.23
CA LEU A 292 -2.56 2.11 17.72
C LEU A 292 -1.82 1.76 16.42
N PHE A 293 -1.23 0.58 16.33
CA PHE A 293 -0.61 0.11 15.09
C PHE A 293 -1.63 -0.08 13.96
N VAL A 294 -2.77 -0.71 14.22
CA VAL A 294 -3.86 -0.85 13.25
C VAL A 294 -4.33 0.53 12.74
N MET A 295 -4.51 1.49 13.64
CA MET A 295 -4.89 2.86 13.30
C MET A 295 -3.79 3.60 12.52
N ALA A 296 -2.52 3.41 12.88
CA ALA A 296 -1.39 4.01 12.19
C ALA A 296 -1.27 3.52 10.74
N VAL A 297 -1.39 2.21 10.50
CA VAL A 297 -1.39 1.65 9.13
C VAL A 297 -2.61 2.13 8.36
N ARG A 298 -3.80 2.11 8.98
CA ARG A 298 -5.03 2.59 8.34
C ARG A 298 -4.92 4.04 7.89
N GLU A 299 -4.51 4.95 8.76
CA GLU A 299 -4.41 6.38 8.42
C GLU A 299 -3.29 6.62 7.40
N ARG A 300 -2.12 5.97 7.57
CA ARG A 300 -0.98 6.09 6.66
C ARG A 300 -1.33 5.74 5.22
N PHE A 301 -2.06 4.66 5.00
CA PHE A 301 -2.45 4.20 3.66
C PHE A 301 -3.89 4.57 3.29
N SER A 302 -4.59 5.32 4.16
CA SER A 302 -6.00 5.73 3.98
C SER A 302 -6.95 4.55 3.70
N LEU A 303 -6.77 3.43 4.39
CA LEU A 303 -7.48 2.18 4.13
C LEU A 303 -8.95 2.25 4.54
N THR A 304 -9.80 1.64 3.74
CA THR A 304 -11.19 1.33 4.06
C THR A 304 -11.30 0.09 4.94
N ILE A 305 -12.48 -0.12 5.56
CA ILE A 305 -12.73 -1.28 6.43
C ILE A 305 -12.58 -2.60 5.66
N GLU A 306 -12.99 -2.63 4.39
CA GLU A 306 -12.90 -3.79 3.51
C GLU A 306 -11.44 -4.14 3.17
N GLU A 307 -10.63 -3.13 2.84
CA GLU A 307 -9.19 -3.29 2.55
C GLU A 307 -8.38 -3.79 3.76
N MET A 308 -8.91 -3.65 4.98
CA MET A 308 -8.32 -4.21 6.20
C MET A 308 -8.69 -5.68 6.43
N GLY A 309 -9.58 -6.24 5.61
CA GLY A 309 -10.06 -7.62 5.74
C GLY A 309 -11.08 -7.83 6.87
N ILE A 310 -11.76 -6.77 7.32
CA ILE A 310 -12.79 -6.85 8.36
C ILE A 310 -14.13 -7.23 7.74
N GLU A 311 -14.56 -8.47 7.95
CA GLU A 311 -15.80 -9.01 7.36
C GLU A 311 -17.03 -8.72 8.22
N ASN A 312 -16.90 -8.81 9.56
CA ASN A 312 -18.02 -8.62 10.46
C ASN A 312 -18.25 -7.13 10.75
N VAL A 313 -19.28 -6.57 10.11
CA VAL A 313 -19.71 -5.17 10.28
C VAL A 313 -20.01 -4.79 11.73
N ASN A 314 -20.38 -5.77 12.58
CA ASN A 314 -20.73 -5.57 13.99
C ASN A 314 -19.56 -5.81 14.96
N SER A 315 -18.36 -6.11 14.47
CA SER A 315 -17.18 -6.31 15.31
C SER A 315 -16.74 -5.02 16.01
N PHE A 316 -15.91 -5.13 17.05
CA PHE A 316 -15.39 -3.96 17.75
C PHE A 316 -14.60 -3.07 16.78
N CYS A 317 -13.67 -3.64 16.02
CA CYS A 317 -12.87 -2.90 15.06
C CYS A 317 -13.75 -2.17 14.03
N ALA A 318 -14.75 -2.85 13.47
CA ALA A 318 -15.67 -2.24 12.51
C ALA A 318 -16.48 -1.07 13.12
N LYS A 319 -16.93 -1.20 14.37
CA LYS A 319 -17.66 -0.14 15.10
C LYS A 319 -16.74 1.04 15.42
N TYR A 320 -15.57 0.77 15.98
CA TYR A 320 -14.60 1.79 16.36
C TYR A 320 -14.14 2.59 15.13
N LEU A 321 -13.80 1.93 14.02
CA LEU A 321 -13.36 2.61 12.79
C LEU A 321 -14.43 3.52 12.17
N ARG A 322 -15.73 3.22 12.35
CA ARG A 322 -16.82 4.06 11.86
C ARG A 322 -17.17 5.20 12.81
N ALA A 323 -17.04 4.98 14.11
CA ALA A 323 -17.67 5.84 15.12
C ALA A 323 -16.71 6.33 16.23
N ASN A 324 -15.39 6.17 16.10
CA ASN A 324 -14.43 6.58 17.15
C ASN A 324 -14.53 8.07 17.55
N ALA A 325 -15.00 8.93 16.64
CA ALA A 325 -15.19 10.36 16.87
C ALA A 325 -16.63 10.72 17.27
N THR A 326 -17.55 9.76 17.34
CA THR A 326 -18.99 10.03 17.53
C THR A 326 -19.36 9.96 19.01
N SER A 327 -19.79 11.09 19.57
CA SER A 327 -20.42 11.12 20.90
C SER A 327 -21.86 10.60 20.83
N ARG A 328 -22.29 9.88 21.86
CA ARG A 328 -23.64 9.34 22.02
C ARG A 328 -24.39 10.07 23.12
N THR A 329 -25.71 10.14 23.00
CA THR A 329 -26.57 10.66 24.08
C THR A 329 -26.63 9.65 25.22
N LEU A 330 -26.58 10.12 26.48
CA LEU A 330 -26.62 9.24 27.66
C LEU A 330 -27.91 8.39 27.72
N ASP A 331 -29.03 8.89 27.20
CA ASP A 331 -30.29 8.14 27.09
C ASP A 331 -30.20 6.91 26.17
N SER A 332 -29.17 6.84 25.31
CA SER A 332 -28.94 5.70 24.40
C SER A 332 -28.08 4.59 25.01
N PHE A 333 -27.61 4.78 26.24
CA PHE A 333 -26.77 3.81 26.93
C PHE A 333 -27.62 2.72 27.56
N SER A 334 -27.12 1.49 27.52
CA SER A 334 -27.60 0.42 28.38
C SER A 334 -27.32 0.72 29.86
N GLU A 335 -27.95 -0.01 30.76
CA GLU A 335 -27.73 0.12 32.21
C GLU A 335 -26.24 -0.10 32.57
N HIS A 336 -25.63 -1.15 32.00
CA HIS A 336 -24.22 -1.45 32.17
C HIS A 336 -23.29 -0.35 31.62
N GLU A 337 -23.54 0.16 30.40
CA GLU A 337 -22.76 1.27 29.84
C GLU A 337 -22.83 2.52 30.72
N ASN A 338 -24.00 2.81 31.30
CA ASN A 338 -24.18 3.94 32.22
C ASN A 338 -23.40 3.76 33.52
N GLU A 339 -23.40 2.55 34.09
CA GLU A 339 -22.62 2.23 35.30
C GLU A 339 -21.12 2.41 35.05
N VAL A 340 -20.61 1.81 33.97
CA VAL A 340 -19.21 1.90 33.56
C VAL A 340 -18.81 3.35 33.29
N PHE A 341 -19.60 4.08 32.51
CA PHE A 341 -19.36 5.49 32.20
C PHE A 341 -19.30 6.35 33.47
N THR A 342 -20.24 6.14 34.38
CA THR A 342 -20.28 6.86 35.66
C THR A 342 -19.05 6.54 36.52
N SER A 343 -18.64 5.27 36.55
CA SER A 343 -17.44 4.83 37.26
C SER A 343 -16.19 5.55 36.75
N TRP A 344 -16.01 5.64 35.43
CA TRP A 344 -14.92 6.38 34.80
C TRP A 344 -14.92 7.87 35.12
N ILE A 345 -16.09 8.54 35.07
CA ILE A 345 -16.19 9.96 35.45
C ILE A 345 -15.76 10.18 36.92
N LYS A 346 -16.17 9.31 37.84
CA LYS A 346 -15.73 9.37 39.25
C LYS A 346 -14.24 9.14 39.38
N GLY A 347 -13.71 8.14 38.66
CA GLY A 347 -12.28 7.82 38.59
C GLY A 347 -11.41 9.01 38.16
N LEU A 348 -11.90 9.80 37.21
CA LEU A 348 -11.16 10.94 36.65
C LEU A 348 -11.19 12.20 37.52
N PHE A 349 -12.25 12.41 38.32
CA PHE A 349 -12.49 13.70 38.97
C PHE A 349 -12.82 13.66 40.46
N GLU A 350 -13.31 12.54 40.99
CA GLU A 350 -13.71 12.42 42.40
C GLU A 350 -12.70 11.63 43.25
N THR A 351 -11.96 10.69 42.66
CA THR A 351 -10.95 9.87 43.33
C THR A 351 -9.53 10.38 43.10
N GLU A 352 -8.56 9.89 43.88
CA GLU A 352 -7.12 10.17 43.69
C GLU A 352 -6.52 9.43 42.47
N GLY A 353 -7.31 9.24 41.41
CA GLY A 353 -6.91 8.56 40.17
C GLY A 353 -7.80 7.37 39.78
N ILE A 354 -7.42 6.72 38.67
CA ILE A 354 -8.10 5.56 38.10
C ILE A 354 -7.63 4.31 38.84
N SER A 355 -8.55 3.61 39.50
CA SER A 355 -8.24 2.40 40.26
C SER A 355 -8.35 1.12 39.41
N ASP A 356 -7.72 0.04 39.87
CA ASP A 356 -7.77 -1.26 39.20
C ASP A 356 -9.20 -1.84 39.17
N GLU A 357 -10.07 -1.46 40.12
CA GLU A 357 -11.49 -1.85 40.08
C GLU A 357 -12.23 -1.20 38.91
N ILE A 358 -11.91 0.06 38.56
CA ILE A 358 -12.52 0.74 37.41
C ILE A 358 -12.06 0.07 36.11
N MET A 359 -10.76 -0.23 36.03
CA MET A 359 -10.14 -0.88 34.87
C MET A 359 -10.65 -2.30 34.67
N SER A 360 -10.90 -3.05 35.75
CA SER A 360 -11.41 -4.43 35.68
C SER A 360 -12.91 -4.53 35.39
N ALA A 361 -13.68 -3.51 35.73
CA ALA A 361 -15.12 -3.46 35.46
C ALA A 361 -15.47 -3.12 34.00
N CYS A 362 -14.50 -2.69 33.20
CA CYS A 362 -14.70 -2.22 31.83
C CYS A 362 -13.64 -2.82 30.91
N ARG A 363 -14.04 -3.45 29.81
CA ARG A 363 -13.07 -3.93 28.82
C ARG A 363 -12.46 -2.75 28.04
N PRO A 364 -11.20 -2.84 27.54
CA PRO A 364 -10.60 -1.77 26.73
C PRO A 364 -11.45 -1.42 25.50
N SER A 365 -12.05 -2.42 24.85
CA SER A 365 -12.91 -2.24 23.68
C SER A 365 -14.19 -1.44 23.99
N GLU A 366 -14.80 -1.69 25.16
CA GLU A 366 -15.97 -0.95 25.65
C GLU A 366 -15.56 0.49 26.01
N PHE A 367 -14.47 0.64 26.76
CA PHE A 367 -13.92 1.94 27.15
C PHE A 367 -13.66 2.84 25.93
N LEU A 368 -12.99 2.32 24.91
CA LEU A 368 -12.64 3.06 23.70
C LEU A 368 -13.87 3.57 22.93
N LEU A 369 -14.99 2.86 22.97
CA LEU A 369 -16.26 3.30 22.38
C LEU A 369 -16.97 4.39 23.20
N LEU A 370 -16.60 4.56 24.48
CA LEU A 370 -17.16 5.60 25.37
C LEU A 370 -16.35 6.91 25.33
N ILE A 371 -15.10 6.88 24.89
CA ILE A 371 -14.16 8.02 24.92
C ILE A 371 -14.76 9.31 24.35
N ALA A 372 -15.28 9.30 23.12
CA ALA A 372 -15.81 10.50 22.51
C ALA A 372 -16.94 11.13 23.35
N THR A 373 -17.79 10.29 23.95
CA THR A 373 -18.86 10.73 24.84
C THR A 373 -18.31 11.29 26.16
N LEU A 374 -17.25 10.68 26.70
CA LEU A 374 -16.59 11.14 27.93
C LEU A 374 -16.03 12.56 27.74
N PHE A 375 -15.29 12.79 26.65
CA PHE A 375 -14.76 14.12 26.32
C PHE A 375 -15.88 15.15 26.11
N ASP A 376 -16.96 14.76 25.43
CA ASP A 376 -18.15 15.61 25.24
C ASP A 376 -18.78 16.03 26.57
N GLN A 377 -19.09 15.08 27.45
CA GLN A 377 -19.69 15.35 28.74
C GLN A 377 -18.79 16.22 29.64
N CYS A 378 -17.47 15.99 29.63
CA CYS A 378 -16.52 16.82 30.38
C CYS A 378 -16.53 18.27 29.89
N LEU A 379 -16.55 18.48 28.56
CA LEU A 379 -16.57 19.82 27.98
C LEU A 379 -17.92 20.51 28.24
N GLN A 380 -19.03 19.78 28.14
CA GLN A 380 -20.36 20.28 28.48
C GLN A 380 -20.44 20.70 29.95
N ALA A 381 -19.94 19.88 30.88
CA ALA A 381 -19.89 20.18 32.32
C ALA A 381 -19.08 21.46 32.60
N CYS A 382 -17.97 21.67 31.88
CA CYS A 382 -17.20 22.92 31.96
C CYS A 382 -17.98 24.12 31.43
N ARG A 383 -18.72 23.95 30.32
CA ARG A 383 -19.54 25.03 29.74
C ARG A 383 -20.65 25.50 30.69
N VAL A 384 -21.29 24.57 31.40
CA VAL A 384 -22.31 24.89 32.42
C VAL A 384 -21.73 25.19 33.81
N LYS A 385 -20.39 25.21 33.92
CA LYS A 385 -19.63 25.51 35.16
C LYS A 385 -19.88 24.53 36.32
N VAL A 386 -20.31 23.31 36.01
CA VAL A 386 -20.41 22.20 36.97
C VAL A 386 -19.02 21.64 37.25
N LEU A 387 -18.17 21.57 36.23
CA LEU A 387 -16.77 21.16 36.34
C LEU A 387 -15.85 22.37 36.14
N ALA A 388 -14.89 22.59 37.04
CA ALA A 388 -13.89 23.63 36.87
C ALA A 388 -12.87 23.26 35.78
N MET A 389 -12.42 24.25 35.01
CA MET A 389 -11.48 24.03 33.90
C MET A 389 -10.17 23.37 34.36
N ASP A 390 -9.63 23.77 35.51
CA ASP A 390 -8.38 23.18 36.01
C ASP A 390 -8.57 21.74 36.51
N THR A 391 -9.75 21.41 37.05
CA THR A 391 -10.12 20.03 37.38
C THR A 391 -10.25 19.17 36.12
N MET A 392 -10.83 19.71 35.05
CA MET A 392 -10.90 19.02 33.75
C MET A 392 -9.50 18.74 33.18
N LYS A 393 -8.59 19.74 33.23
CA LYS A 393 -7.19 19.55 32.80
C LYS A 393 -6.50 18.45 33.59
N ALA A 394 -6.64 18.44 34.92
CA ALA A 394 -6.04 17.41 35.78
C ALA A 394 -6.58 16.01 35.44
N GLY A 395 -7.88 15.84 35.20
CA GLY A 395 -8.43 14.56 34.75
C GLY A 395 -7.96 14.18 33.34
N PHE A 396 -7.79 15.14 32.43
CA PHE A 396 -7.28 14.89 31.08
C PHE A 396 -5.80 14.49 31.07
N GLU A 397 -5.02 14.93 32.06
CA GLU A 397 -3.62 14.49 32.23
C GLU A 397 -3.51 12.98 32.46
N LEU A 398 -4.53 12.34 33.07
CA LEU A 398 -4.55 10.88 33.28
C LEU A 398 -4.56 10.09 31.95
N PHE A 399 -5.14 10.65 30.87
CA PHE A 399 -5.12 10.01 29.56
C PHE A 399 -3.74 10.01 28.89
N LEU A 400 -2.76 10.73 29.45
CA LEU A 400 -1.38 10.77 28.96
C LEU A 400 -0.51 9.64 29.52
N GLU A 401 -1.06 8.82 30.41
CA GLU A 401 -0.41 7.58 30.84
C GLU A 401 -0.27 6.58 29.68
N PRO A 402 0.83 5.81 29.58
CA PRO A 402 1.13 4.95 28.43
C PRO A 402 -0.04 4.07 27.96
N PHE A 403 -0.75 3.45 28.90
CA PHE A 403 -1.84 2.51 28.65
C PHE A 403 -3.15 3.18 28.21
N LEU A 404 -3.32 4.49 28.42
CA LEU A 404 -4.49 5.26 27.98
C LEU A 404 -4.22 6.13 26.75
N LEU A 405 -2.95 6.42 26.42
CA LEU A 405 -2.60 7.25 25.26
C LEU A 405 -3.32 6.85 23.96
N PRO A 406 -3.45 5.56 23.60
CA PRO A 406 -4.17 5.16 22.38
C PRO A 406 -5.64 5.60 22.35
N SER A 407 -6.28 5.79 23.52
CA SER A 407 -7.66 6.26 23.61
C SER A 407 -7.83 7.70 23.10
N LEU A 408 -6.77 8.52 23.14
CA LEU A 408 -6.79 9.89 22.62
C LEU A 408 -7.10 9.95 21.13
N ILE A 409 -6.93 8.86 20.37
CA ILE A 409 -7.33 8.82 18.96
C ILE A 409 -8.82 9.16 18.80
N GLY A 410 -9.69 8.56 19.61
CA GLY A 410 -11.13 8.86 19.58
C GLY A 410 -11.44 10.28 20.05
N GLY A 411 -10.85 10.69 21.17
CA GLY A 411 -11.08 12.01 21.77
C GLY A 411 -10.61 13.17 20.88
N LEU A 412 -9.41 13.08 20.31
CA LEU A 412 -8.87 14.12 19.42
C LEU A 412 -9.60 14.18 18.07
N ASN A 413 -10.03 13.04 17.53
CA ASN A 413 -10.89 13.03 16.35
C ASN A 413 -12.26 13.66 16.64
N TRP A 414 -12.84 13.40 17.82
CA TRP A 414 -14.07 14.05 18.25
C TRP A 414 -13.88 15.58 18.37
N PHE A 415 -12.78 16.05 18.97
CA PHE A 415 -12.46 17.48 19.01
C PHE A 415 -12.36 18.10 17.61
N ALA A 416 -11.71 17.40 16.68
CA ALA A 416 -11.61 17.85 15.30
C ALA A 416 -13.00 18.04 14.67
N ASP A 417 -13.94 17.11 14.90
CA ASP A 417 -15.32 17.23 14.42
C ASP A 417 -16.11 18.34 15.09
N GLN A 418 -15.95 18.50 16.41
CA GLN A 418 -16.64 19.57 17.14
C GLN A 418 -16.26 20.96 16.64
N ILE A 419 -15.00 21.16 16.20
CA ILE A 419 -14.55 22.43 15.63
C ILE A 419 -15.41 22.84 14.41
N TRP A 420 -15.80 21.89 13.55
CA TRP A 420 -16.65 22.17 12.40
C TRP A 420 -18.09 22.52 12.78
N CYS A 421 -18.56 22.03 13.92
CA CYS A 421 -19.90 22.28 14.45
C CYS A 421 -20.03 23.59 15.24
N LEU A 422 -18.92 24.30 15.51
CA LEU A 422 -18.94 25.55 16.27
C LEU A 422 -19.67 26.67 15.51
N GLN A 423 -20.61 27.32 16.19
CA GLN A 423 -21.32 28.47 15.65
C GLN A 423 -20.48 29.77 15.79
N PRO A 424 -20.50 30.67 14.79
CA PRO A 424 -19.87 31.98 14.90
C PRO A 424 -20.50 32.79 16.05
N GLY A 425 -19.72 33.11 17.09
CA GLY A 425 -20.16 33.92 18.25
C GLY A 425 -20.01 33.26 19.63
N SER A 426 -19.72 31.95 19.70
CA SER A 426 -19.61 31.21 20.98
C SER A 426 -18.20 31.22 21.57
N SER A 427 -17.65 32.39 21.91
CA SER A 427 -16.24 32.54 22.35
C SER A 427 -15.84 31.61 23.50
N SER A 428 -16.67 31.51 24.55
CA SER A 428 -16.39 30.67 25.73
C SER A 428 -16.34 29.18 25.40
N SER A 429 -17.08 28.70 24.39
CA SER A 429 -17.01 27.30 23.95
C SER A 429 -15.72 27.00 23.22
N VAL A 430 -15.22 27.95 22.42
CA VAL A 430 -13.93 27.84 21.75
C VAL A 430 -12.78 27.85 22.77
N ASP A 431 -12.88 28.69 23.81
CA ASP A 431 -11.86 28.77 24.86
C ASP A 431 -11.69 27.46 25.63
N ASN A 432 -12.80 26.83 26.01
CA ASN A 432 -12.76 25.55 26.71
C ASN A 432 -12.15 24.45 25.83
N LEU A 433 -12.52 24.42 24.54
CA LEU A 433 -12.01 23.45 23.57
C LEU A 433 -10.51 23.63 23.34
N LEU A 434 -10.03 24.86 23.13
CA LEU A 434 -8.61 25.12 22.90
C LEU A 434 -7.76 24.85 24.14
N GLN A 435 -8.27 25.11 25.35
CA GLN A 435 -7.59 24.75 26.58
C GLN A 435 -7.46 23.24 26.76
N ALA A 436 -8.52 22.48 26.44
CA ALA A 436 -8.47 21.02 26.43
C ALA A 436 -7.48 20.47 25.39
N LEU A 437 -7.50 20.99 24.17
CA LEU A 437 -6.53 20.60 23.14
C LEU A 437 -5.09 20.94 23.54
N HIS A 438 -4.87 22.06 24.23
CA HIS A 438 -3.51 22.44 24.64
C HIS A 438 -2.87 21.41 25.57
N ILE A 439 -3.58 20.92 26.58
CA ILE A 439 -3.03 19.94 27.52
C ILE A 439 -2.78 18.58 26.85
N LEU A 440 -3.66 18.17 25.94
CA LEU A 440 -3.56 16.89 25.24
C LEU A 440 -2.49 16.88 24.14
N LEU A 441 -2.26 18.01 23.46
CA LEU A 441 -1.28 18.10 22.37
C LEU A 441 0.10 18.49 22.86
N LYS A 442 0.18 19.28 23.93
CA LYS A 442 1.43 19.78 24.49
C LYS A 442 1.49 19.52 25.99
N PRO A 443 1.62 18.24 26.38
CA PRO A 443 1.69 17.88 27.79
C PRO A 443 2.94 18.47 28.46
N PRO A 444 2.86 18.93 29.72
CA PRO A 444 3.97 19.60 30.40
C PRO A 444 5.10 18.64 30.80
N ARG A 445 4.79 17.36 31.01
CA ARG A 445 5.73 16.30 31.39
C ARG A 445 5.27 15.00 30.77
N MET A 446 6.19 14.25 30.19
CA MET A 446 5.97 12.87 29.73
C MET A 446 7.25 12.06 29.85
N SER A 447 7.10 10.76 30.04
CA SER A 447 8.22 9.82 29.93
C SER A 447 8.69 9.71 28.46
N ASN A 448 9.89 9.19 28.23
CA ASN A 448 10.39 8.93 26.87
C ASN A 448 9.47 7.96 26.12
N GLU A 449 8.97 6.92 26.79
CA GLU A 449 8.06 5.94 26.19
C GLU A 449 6.70 6.55 25.84
N SER A 450 6.09 7.28 26.78
CA SER A 450 4.84 8.03 26.55
C SER A 450 4.98 9.01 25.38
N SER A 451 6.13 9.70 25.27
CA SER A 451 6.40 10.62 24.17
C SER A 451 6.39 9.95 22.80
N LEU A 452 6.88 8.71 22.71
CA LEU A 452 6.87 7.98 21.45
C LEU A 452 5.47 7.48 21.09
N ILE A 453 4.70 6.99 22.06
CA ILE A 453 3.30 6.55 21.86
C ILE A 453 2.43 7.76 21.48
N HIS A 454 2.57 8.88 22.19
CA HIS A 454 1.87 10.13 21.88
C HIS A 454 2.21 10.66 20.49
N GLY A 455 3.48 10.62 20.08
CA GLY A 455 3.87 10.96 18.72
C GLY A 455 3.16 10.11 17.66
N ALA A 456 3.03 8.80 17.88
CA ALA A 456 2.28 7.91 16.99
C ALA A 456 0.77 8.23 16.98
N VAL A 457 0.17 8.53 18.14
CA VAL A 457 -1.22 9.02 18.23
C VAL A 457 -1.39 10.31 17.43
N LEU A 458 -0.47 11.27 17.57
CA LEU A 458 -0.51 12.52 16.83
C LEU A 458 -0.39 12.29 15.32
N HIS A 459 0.46 11.38 14.85
CA HIS A 459 0.50 11.01 13.43
C HIS A 459 -0.87 10.54 12.92
N VAL A 460 -1.56 9.67 13.66
CA VAL A 460 -2.90 9.16 13.32
C VAL A 460 -3.93 10.30 13.19
N VAL A 461 -3.94 11.28 14.09
CA VAL A 461 -5.00 12.32 14.12
C VAL A 461 -4.59 13.65 13.44
N SER A 462 -3.32 13.83 13.11
CA SER A 462 -2.72 15.10 12.69
C SER A 462 -3.43 15.74 11.49
N LYS A 463 -3.72 14.95 10.45
CA LYS A 463 -4.34 15.44 9.21
C LYS A 463 -5.69 16.09 9.47
N ARG A 464 -6.59 15.37 10.15
CA ARG A 464 -7.93 15.85 10.48
C ARG A 464 -7.87 17.06 11.41
N LEU A 465 -7.01 17.01 12.42
CA LEU A 465 -6.89 18.08 13.40
C LEU A 465 -6.28 19.36 12.80
N SER A 466 -5.27 19.23 11.94
CA SER A 466 -4.66 20.34 11.20
C SER A 466 -5.67 21.04 10.29
N ALA A 467 -6.47 20.28 9.53
CA ALA A 467 -7.53 20.83 8.67
C ALA A 467 -8.58 21.59 9.51
N SER A 468 -9.00 21.00 10.62
CA SER A 468 -10.01 21.58 11.52
C SER A 468 -9.52 22.85 12.20
N LEU A 469 -8.28 22.86 12.72
CA LEU A 469 -7.67 24.04 13.34
C LEU A 469 -7.37 25.15 12.32
N THR A 470 -7.01 24.79 11.09
CA THR A 470 -6.84 25.77 10.00
C THR A 470 -8.16 26.45 9.67
N TYR A 471 -9.25 25.68 9.58
CA TYR A 471 -10.60 26.23 9.44
C TYR A 471 -10.96 27.15 10.62
N LEU A 472 -10.70 26.73 11.86
CA LEU A 472 -10.96 27.55 13.05
C LEU A 472 -10.18 28.88 13.03
N GLN A 473 -8.91 28.85 12.61
CA GLN A 473 -8.08 30.05 12.48
C GLN A 473 -8.66 31.02 11.44
N GLN A 474 -9.23 30.51 10.35
CA GLN A 474 -9.92 31.32 9.34
C GLN A 474 -11.21 31.94 9.87
N GLN A 475 -11.97 31.22 10.68
CA GLN A 475 -13.19 31.73 11.33
C GLN A 475 -12.89 32.78 12.41
N PHE A 476 -11.76 32.64 13.12
CA PHE A 476 -11.34 33.57 14.18
C PHE A 476 -9.91 34.13 13.93
N PRO A 477 -9.69 35.01 12.92
CA PRO A 477 -8.35 35.48 12.55
C PRO A 477 -7.61 36.25 13.66
N ALA A 478 -8.34 36.85 14.59
CA ALA A 478 -7.77 37.62 15.70
C ALA A 478 -7.17 36.74 16.82
N ARG A 479 -7.47 35.42 16.83
CA ARG A 479 -6.97 34.50 17.84
C ARG A 479 -5.53 34.09 17.53
N SER A 480 -4.62 34.37 18.45
CA SER A 480 -3.19 34.02 18.35
C SER A 480 -2.84 32.67 18.98
N ASP A 481 -3.76 32.05 19.72
CA ASP A 481 -3.58 30.81 20.47
C ASP A 481 -3.80 29.53 19.64
N ILE A 482 -4.38 29.64 18.44
CA ILE A 482 -4.56 28.51 17.51
C ILE A 482 -3.26 28.15 16.79
N LYS A 483 -2.49 29.16 16.36
CA LYS A 483 -1.23 28.97 15.62
C LYS A 483 -0.19 28.11 16.38
N PRO A 484 0.01 28.26 17.70
CA PRO A 484 0.85 27.35 18.48
C PRO A 484 0.43 25.88 18.38
N LEU A 485 -0.87 25.57 18.37
CA LEU A 485 -1.35 24.18 18.23
C LEU A 485 -1.06 23.63 16.83
N LEU A 486 -1.28 24.45 15.79
CA LEU A 486 -0.91 24.11 14.42
C LEU A 486 0.60 23.81 14.29
N ASN A 487 1.44 24.60 14.95
CA ASN A 487 2.89 24.37 14.97
C ASN A 487 3.26 23.07 15.71
N THR A 488 2.53 22.70 16.76
CA THR A 488 2.73 21.43 17.48
C THR A 488 2.34 20.22 16.63
N ILE A 489 1.27 20.32 15.83
CA ILE A 489 0.81 19.23 14.97
C ILE A 489 1.61 19.14 13.66
N GLY A 490 2.16 20.26 13.18
CA GLY A 490 2.87 20.38 11.91
C GLY A 490 3.89 19.27 11.60
N PRO A 491 4.78 18.87 12.53
CA PRO A 491 5.75 17.79 12.32
C PRO A 491 5.12 16.42 12.04
N PHE A 492 3.87 16.22 12.45
CA PHE A 492 3.16 14.94 12.32
C PHE A 492 2.33 14.85 11.04
N VAL A 493 2.10 15.98 10.36
CA VAL A 493 1.39 16.05 9.08
C VAL A 493 2.37 15.67 7.97
N GLU A 494 2.02 14.67 7.16
CA GLU A 494 2.79 14.30 5.97
C GLU A 494 2.58 15.35 4.84
N ASP A 495 3.22 16.52 5.00
CA ASP A 495 2.86 17.78 4.34
C ASP A 495 3.30 17.89 2.84
N GLN A 496 4.13 16.96 2.35
CA GLN A 496 4.70 17.02 1.00
C GLN A 496 3.77 16.44 -0.08
N ASP A 497 3.15 15.29 0.18
CA ASP A 497 2.37 14.58 -0.84
C ASP A 497 1.00 15.26 -1.06
N GLU A 498 0.36 15.79 -0.02
CA GLU A 498 -0.96 16.44 -0.12
C GLU A 498 -0.92 17.81 -0.82
N ARG A 499 0.07 18.66 -0.52
CA ARG A 499 0.24 19.93 -1.24
C ARG A 499 0.61 19.72 -2.69
N SER A 500 1.40 18.68 -2.98
CA SER A 500 1.69 18.28 -4.36
C SER A 500 0.41 17.81 -5.06
N ALA A 501 -0.41 16.98 -4.41
CA ALA A 501 -1.68 16.50 -4.95
C ALA A 501 -2.67 17.64 -5.23
N ILE A 502 -2.82 18.64 -4.34
CA ILE A 502 -3.67 19.81 -4.56
C ILE A 502 -3.16 20.63 -5.76
N ARG A 503 -1.85 20.82 -5.88
CA ARG A 503 -1.23 21.55 -7.00
C ARG A 503 -1.41 20.81 -8.34
N GLU A 504 -1.23 19.48 -8.34
CA GLU A 504 -1.48 18.62 -9.50
C GLU A 504 -2.95 18.66 -9.90
N LEU A 505 -3.86 18.51 -8.94
CA LEU A 505 -5.29 18.59 -9.21
C LEU A 505 -5.71 19.96 -9.76
N ALA A 506 -5.15 21.04 -9.21
CA ALA A 506 -5.36 22.39 -9.71
C ALA A 506 -4.85 22.53 -11.15
N SER A 507 -3.66 21.98 -11.47
CA SER A 507 -3.10 22.06 -12.83
C SER A 507 -3.96 21.29 -13.84
N TRP A 508 -4.48 20.12 -13.48
CA TRP A 508 -5.40 19.36 -14.34
C TRP A 508 -6.74 20.08 -14.51
N SER A 509 -7.30 20.62 -13.42
CA SER A 509 -8.61 21.29 -13.42
C SER A 509 -8.60 22.59 -14.22
N LEU A 510 -7.46 23.30 -14.25
CA LEU A 510 -7.28 24.55 -14.99
C LEU A 510 -6.92 24.34 -16.47
N THR A 511 -6.91 23.09 -16.96
CA THR A 511 -6.61 22.79 -18.37
C THR A 511 -7.61 23.50 -19.30
N PRO A 512 -7.14 24.36 -20.23
CA PRO A 512 -8.02 25.13 -21.10
C PRO A 512 -8.94 24.24 -21.93
N LYS A 513 -10.18 24.70 -22.16
CA LYS A 513 -11.17 24.10 -23.08
C LYS A 513 -11.70 22.70 -22.69
N GLY A 514 -11.46 22.24 -21.47
CA GLY A 514 -12.20 21.06 -20.97
C GLY A 514 -11.66 20.40 -19.70
N GLY A 515 -10.92 21.15 -18.86
CA GLY A 515 -10.57 20.77 -17.49
C GLY A 515 -9.93 19.38 -17.37
N LEU A 516 -10.28 18.65 -16.32
CA LEU A 516 -9.72 17.34 -16.01
C LEU A 516 -9.90 16.30 -17.12
N ALA A 517 -11.02 16.33 -17.85
CA ALA A 517 -11.25 15.42 -18.97
C ALA A 517 -10.27 15.67 -20.13
N THR A 518 -9.98 16.94 -20.44
CA THR A 518 -8.98 17.28 -21.48
C THR A 518 -7.56 17.00 -20.99
N ALA A 519 -7.28 17.23 -19.71
CA ALA A 519 -6.01 16.88 -19.11
C ALA A 519 -5.72 15.37 -19.24
N LEU A 520 -6.74 14.52 -19.05
CA LEU A 520 -6.62 13.07 -19.21
C LEU A 520 -6.33 12.69 -20.67
N ARG A 521 -6.99 13.33 -21.64
CA ARG A 521 -6.73 13.11 -23.08
C ARG A 521 -5.28 13.44 -23.43
N ASN A 522 -4.80 14.59 -22.96
CA ASN A 522 -3.42 15.02 -23.19
C ASN A 522 -2.42 13.99 -22.62
N SER A 523 -2.69 13.42 -21.44
CA SER A 523 -1.83 12.38 -20.86
C SER A 523 -1.78 11.11 -21.70
N VAL A 524 -2.94 10.63 -22.20
CA VAL A 524 -3.00 9.47 -23.11
C VAL A 524 -2.18 9.75 -24.37
N GLN A 525 -2.35 10.93 -24.98
CA GLN A 525 -1.60 11.32 -26.17
C GLN A 525 -0.09 11.43 -25.91
N SER A 526 0.32 12.03 -24.79
CA SER A 526 1.73 12.10 -24.40
C SER A 526 2.35 10.73 -24.21
N LEU A 527 1.63 9.76 -23.64
CA LEU A 527 2.10 8.38 -23.48
C LEU A 527 2.23 7.64 -24.82
N ILE A 528 1.27 7.82 -25.73
CA ILE A 528 1.32 7.24 -27.08
C ILE A 528 2.52 7.80 -27.85
N VAL A 529 2.70 9.13 -27.83
CA VAL A 529 3.81 9.81 -28.50
C VAL A 529 5.15 9.40 -27.91
N TRP A 530 5.27 9.36 -26.58
CA TRP A 530 6.50 8.94 -25.90
C TRP A 530 6.92 7.52 -26.30
N ASN A 531 5.96 6.59 -26.37
CA ASN A 531 6.24 5.23 -26.84
C ASN A 531 6.67 5.19 -28.32
N ALA A 532 6.12 6.06 -29.18
CA ALA A 532 6.49 6.14 -30.59
C ALA A 532 7.87 6.78 -30.81
N THR A 533 8.25 7.77 -30.00
CA THR A 533 9.53 8.48 -30.12
C THR A 533 10.70 7.73 -29.48
N THR A 534 10.46 6.98 -28.41
CA THR A 534 11.51 6.21 -27.72
C THR A 534 12.07 5.05 -28.56
N ALA A 535 11.34 4.57 -29.57
CA ALA A 535 11.87 3.64 -30.56
C ALA A 535 13.01 4.24 -31.42
N ALA A 536 13.14 5.57 -31.45
CA ALA A 536 14.13 6.29 -32.26
C ALA A 536 15.21 7.01 -31.43
N SER A 537 15.00 7.26 -30.13
CA SER A 537 15.97 7.96 -29.27
C SER A 537 15.79 7.62 -27.79
N THR A 538 16.88 7.38 -27.07
CA THR A 538 16.93 7.09 -25.62
C THR A 538 16.68 8.31 -24.72
N ASP A 539 16.69 9.53 -25.26
CA ASP A 539 16.82 10.78 -24.48
C ASP A 539 15.50 11.39 -23.96
N THR A 540 14.36 10.72 -24.12
CA THR A 540 13.07 11.33 -23.74
C THR A 540 12.64 10.91 -22.34
N THR A 541 12.60 11.88 -21.42
CA THR A 541 12.03 11.71 -20.08
C THR A 541 10.58 11.24 -20.15
N ALA A 542 10.21 10.27 -19.31
CA ALA A 542 8.85 9.75 -19.27
C ALA A 542 7.85 10.88 -18.93
N PRO A 543 6.65 10.90 -19.54
CA PRO A 543 5.62 11.91 -19.25
C PRO A 543 5.10 11.76 -17.82
N SER A 544 4.41 12.79 -17.31
CA SER A 544 3.84 12.73 -15.95
C SER A 544 2.85 11.57 -15.79
N SER A 545 2.92 10.90 -14.65
CA SER A 545 2.07 9.75 -14.33
C SER A 545 0.58 10.05 -14.51
N ALA A 546 -0.05 9.33 -15.43
CA ALA A 546 -1.50 9.40 -15.63
C ALA A 546 -2.28 8.60 -14.57
N SER A 547 -1.63 7.75 -13.76
CA SER A 547 -2.32 6.87 -12.82
C SER A 547 -3.05 7.63 -11.72
N LYS A 548 -2.39 8.63 -11.10
CA LYS A 548 -3.01 9.55 -10.13
C LYS A 548 -4.15 10.35 -10.74
N GLN A 549 -3.95 10.81 -11.97
CA GLN A 549 -4.91 11.62 -12.68
C GLN A 549 -6.20 10.84 -12.94
N ILE A 550 -6.10 9.56 -13.28
CA ILE A 550 -7.26 8.66 -13.45
C ILE A 550 -8.02 8.47 -12.14
N GLY A 551 -7.32 8.17 -11.04
CA GLY A 551 -7.97 7.98 -9.73
C GLY A 551 -8.79 9.21 -9.32
N ASN A 552 -8.20 10.39 -9.43
CA ASN A 552 -8.88 11.66 -9.17
C ASN A 552 -10.01 11.95 -10.19
N ALA A 553 -9.82 11.62 -11.47
CA ALA A 553 -10.84 11.77 -12.49
C ALA A 553 -12.05 10.88 -12.24
N VAL A 554 -11.87 9.65 -11.73
CA VAL A 554 -12.98 8.78 -11.35
C VAL A 554 -13.75 9.36 -10.17
N GLN A 555 -13.05 9.88 -9.15
CA GLN A 555 -13.70 10.50 -7.99
C GLN A 555 -14.48 11.76 -8.34
N ILE A 556 -14.00 12.57 -9.28
CA ILE A 556 -14.60 13.88 -9.62
C ILE A 556 -15.61 13.79 -10.77
N LEU A 557 -15.31 13.04 -11.83
CA LEU A 557 -16.15 12.94 -13.04
C LEU A 557 -17.05 11.70 -13.05
N GLY A 558 -16.74 10.70 -12.22
CA GLY A 558 -17.38 9.39 -12.24
C GLY A 558 -16.77 8.42 -13.27
N ALA A 559 -16.78 7.12 -12.96
CA ALA A 559 -16.16 6.08 -13.78
C ALA A 559 -16.70 6.02 -15.22
N TYR A 560 -18.01 6.16 -15.43
CA TYR A 560 -18.59 6.20 -16.78
C TYR A 560 -17.99 7.27 -17.68
N ARG A 561 -17.84 8.49 -17.14
CA ARG A 561 -17.36 9.62 -17.93
C ARG A 561 -15.88 9.44 -18.27
N VAL A 562 -15.10 8.86 -17.35
CA VAL A 562 -13.69 8.54 -17.58
C VAL A 562 -13.55 7.48 -18.68
N ILE A 563 -14.31 6.39 -18.62
CA ILE A 563 -14.31 5.35 -19.66
C ILE A 563 -14.70 5.93 -21.03
N ASP A 564 -15.72 6.79 -21.09
CA ASP A 564 -16.10 7.47 -22.33
C ASP A 564 -14.95 8.32 -22.91
N VAL A 565 -14.24 9.07 -22.06
CA VAL A 565 -13.09 9.87 -22.48
C VAL A 565 -11.97 8.98 -23.03
N LEU A 566 -11.71 7.85 -22.39
CA LEU A 566 -10.69 6.89 -22.82
C LEU A 566 -11.04 6.22 -24.16
N ILE A 567 -12.30 5.79 -24.35
CA ILE A 567 -12.78 5.23 -25.62
C ILE A 567 -12.68 6.27 -26.74
N GLU A 568 -13.06 7.51 -26.44
CA GLU A 568 -13.00 8.62 -27.38
C GLU A 568 -11.57 8.96 -27.83
N GLU A 569 -10.56 8.79 -26.97
CA GLU A 569 -9.15 8.93 -27.36
C GLU A 569 -8.64 7.73 -28.14
N LEU A 570 -9.07 6.52 -27.78
CA LEU A 570 -8.76 5.30 -28.54
C LEU A 570 -9.22 5.41 -30.00
N GLN A 571 -10.38 6.01 -30.26
CA GLN A 571 -10.89 6.25 -31.61
C GLN A 571 -10.10 7.32 -32.39
N ARG A 572 -9.47 8.27 -31.70
CA ARG A 572 -8.74 9.40 -32.31
C ARG A 572 -7.26 9.11 -32.54
N ALA A 573 -6.71 8.08 -31.88
CA ALA A 573 -5.29 7.78 -31.95
C ALA A 573 -4.87 7.26 -33.33
N ASP A 574 -3.78 7.81 -33.86
CA ASP A 574 -3.18 7.35 -35.13
C ASP A 574 -2.64 5.91 -35.01
N PHE A 575 -2.11 5.54 -33.83
CA PHE A 575 -1.61 4.19 -33.52
C PHE A 575 -2.58 3.45 -32.60
N GLN A 576 -3.62 2.85 -33.18
CA GLN A 576 -4.72 2.23 -32.41
C GLN A 576 -4.26 1.11 -31.47
N ASP A 577 -3.30 0.28 -31.86
CA ASP A 577 -2.82 -0.83 -31.00
C ASP A 577 -2.01 -0.34 -29.79
N ILE A 578 -1.15 0.67 -30.00
CA ILE A 578 -0.41 1.34 -28.92
C ILE A 578 -1.39 2.05 -27.97
N ALA A 579 -2.39 2.74 -28.53
CA ALA A 579 -3.41 3.42 -27.75
C ALA A 579 -4.25 2.44 -26.94
N LEU A 580 -4.63 1.30 -27.52
CA LEU A 580 -5.38 0.25 -26.83
C LEU A 580 -4.58 -0.27 -25.63
N ASP A 581 -3.29 -0.52 -25.82
CA ASP A 581 -2.42 -0.98 -24.74
C ASP A 581 -2.28 0.06 -23.62
N VAL A 582 -1.96 1.33 -23.96
CA VAL A 582 -1.86 2.43 -22.98
C VAL A 582 -3.16 2.60 -22.18
N VAL A 583 -4.30 2.65 -22.87
CA VAL A 583 -5.61 2.83 -22.23
C VAL A 583 -6.01 1.63 -21.38
N SER A 584 -5.72 0.40 -21.82
CA SER A 584 -5.98 -0.80 -21.04
C SER A 584 -5.15 -0.84 -19.75
N MET A 585 -3.87 -0.50 -19.83
CA MET A 585 -2.98 -0.42 -18.66
C MET A 585 -3.39 0.68 -17.70
N MET A 586 -3.83 1.82 -18.22
CA MET A 586 -4.44 2.91 -17.46
C MET A 586 -5.70 2.48 -16.69
N ALA A 587 -6.56 1.66 -17.29
CA ALA A 587 -7.75 1.12 -16.64
C ALA A 587 -7.41 0.06 -15.56
N VAL A 588 -6.40 -0.78 -15.80
CA VAL A 588 -5.99 -1.87 -14.89
C VAL A 588 -5.17 -1.37 -13.70
N ALA A 589 -4.31 -0.37 -13.90
CA ALA A 589 -3.31 0.06 -12.92
C ALA A 589 -3.88 0.56 -11.58
N ASN A 590 -5.17 0.91 -11.52
CA ASN A 590 -5.83 1.39 -10.29
C ASN A 590 -6.87 0.42 -9.71
N LEU A 591 -7.05 -0.78 -10.27
CA LEU A 591 -8.09 -1.73 -9.83
C LEU A 591 -8.01 -2.05 -8.33
N HIS A 592 -6.81 -2.23 -7.79
CA HIS A 592 -6.58 -2.61 -6.39
C HIS A 592 -6.82 -1.49 -5.38
N LYS A 593 -6.91 -0.24 -5.85
CA LYS A 593 -7.15 0.95 -5.00
C LYS A 593 -8.63 1.33 -4.97
N GLN A 594 -9.48 0.59 -5.68
CA GLN A 594 -10.93 0.82 -5.67
C GLN A 594 -11.58 -0.14 -4.66
N PRO A 595 -12.52 0.35 -3.83
CA PRO A 595 -13.28 -0.53 -2.95
C PRO A 595 -14.00 -1.57 -3.82
N MET A 596 -13.74 -2.85 -3.54
CA MET A 596 -14.35 -3.95 -4.28
C MET A 596 -15.79 -4.11 -3.80
N ASP A 597 -16.74 -4.16 -4.74
CA ASP A 597 -18.10 -4.63 -4.44
C ASP A 597 -18.00 -6.14 -4.17
N HIS A 598 -17.67 -6.50 -2.93
CA HIS A 598 -17.91 -7.85 -2.46
C HIS A 598 -19.42 -8.01 -2.37
N GLY A 599 -20.01 -8.48 -3.47
CA GLY A 599 -21.38 -8.91 -3.55
C GLY A 599 -21.66 -9.95 -2.48
N LEU A 600 -21.95 -9.48 -1.27
CA LEU A 600 -22.42 -10.30 -0.19
C LEU A 600 -23.68 -10.99 -0.71
N ASN A 601 -23.68 -12.32 -0.66
CA ASN A 601 -24.82 -13.19 -0.99
C ASN A 601 -26.04 -12.98 -0.06
N THR A 602 -26.21 -11.79 0.49
CA THR A 602 -27.29 -11.36 1.38
C THR A 602 -28.27 -10.43 0.68
N GLY A 603 -28.40 -10.43 -0.65
CA GLY A 603 -29.51 -9.76 -1.38
C GLY A 603 -29.69 -8.24 -1.14
N GLN A 604 -28.83 -7.61 -0.35
CA GLN A 604 -28.81 -6.19 -0.05
C GLN A 604 -27.57 -5.64 -0.76
N LYS A 605 -27.78 -5.08 -1.95
CA LYS A 605 -26.79 -4.19 -2.55
C LYS A 605 -26.50 -3.10 -1.52
N LEU A 606 -25.25 -2.96 -1.09
CA LEU A 606 -24.81 -1.78 -0.35
C LEU A 606 -25.02 -0.57 -1.26
N HIS A 607 -26.14 0.13 -1.07
CA HIS A 607 -26.41 1.39 -1.74
C HIS A 607 -25.33 2.39 -1.34
N GLY A 608 -24.44 2.76 -2.26
CA GLY A 608 -23.51 3.89 -2.06
C GLY A 608 -22.04 3.66 -2.44
N LEU A 609 -21.62 2.46 -2.87
CA LEU A 609 -20.25 2.28 -3.37
C LEU A 609 -20.08 3.00 -4.72
N PRO A 610 -19.02 3.82 -4.88
CA PRO A 610 -18.75 4.47 -6.16
C PRO A 610 -18.42 3.41 -7.22
N MET A 611 -19.03 3.53 -8.39
CA MET A 611 -18.81 2.61 -9.50
C MET A 611 -17.32 2.58 -9.90
N THR A 612 -16.79 1.37 -10.06
CA THR A 612 -15.39 1.13 -10.50
C THR A 612 -15.23 1.33 -12.01
N LEU A 613 -14.00 1.54 -12.48
CA LEU A 613 -13.74 1.59 -13.93
C LEU A 613 -14.11 0.28 -14.62
N GLN A 614 -13.88 -0.85 -13.96
CA GLN A 614 -14.22 -2.16 -14.47
C GLN A 614 -15.74 -2.34 -14.60
N SER A 615 -16.52 -2.02 -13.57
CA SER A 615 -17.98 -2.11 -13.64
C SER A 615 -18.59 -1.13 -14.68
N ALA A 616 -18.03 0.07 -14.80
CA ALA A 616 -18.43 1.01 -15.84
C ALA A 616 -18.12 0.48 -17.25
N LEU A 617 -16.96 -0.15 -17.46
CA LEU A 617 -16.57 -0.77 -18.72
C LEU A 617 -17.41 -2.02 -19.05
N GLN A 618 -17.72 -2.84 -18.04
CA GLN A 618 -18.61 -3.99 -18.15
C GLN A 618 -20.01 -3.57 -18.62
N GLN A 619 -20.60 -2.52 -18.03
CA GLN A 619 -21.90 -2.05 -18.49
C GLN A 619 -21.84 -1.50 -19.93
N ARG A 620 -20.74 -0.82 -20.32
CA ARG A 620 -20.56 -0.38 -21.71
C ARG A 620 -20.45 -1.56 -22.68
N PHE A 621 -19.79 -2.63 -22.24
CA PHE A 621 -19.70 -3.87 -23.00
C PHE A 621 -21.08 -4.52 -23.21
N GLU A 622 -21.93 -4.56 -22.17
CA GLU A 622 -23.31 -5.05 -22.28
C GLU A 622 -24.17 -4.21 -23.24
N GLU A 623 -23.88 -2.91 -23.37
CA GLU A 623 -24.52 -2.00 -24.31
C GLU A 623 -23.93 -2.08 -25.74
N ALA A 624 -22.84 -2.82 -25.97
CA ALA A 624 -22.06 -2.77 -27.21
C ALA A 624 -22.81 -3.28 -28.44
N ASP A 625 -23.61 -4.34 -28.30
CA ASP A 625 -24.43 -4.88 -29.40
C ASP A 625 -25.43 -3.83 -29.91
N ASN A 626 -26.10 -3.13 -29.00
CA ASN A 626 -27.02 -2.05 -29.34
C ASN A 626 -26.28 -0.85 -29.94
N LEU A 627 -25.11 -0.51 -29.37
CA LEU A 627 -24.28 0.57 -29.88
C LEU A 627 -23.78 0.29 -31.31
N SER A 628 -23.51 -0.97 -31.65
CA SER A 628 -23.03 -1.38 -32.98
C SER A 628 -23.96 -0.97 -34.13
N LEU A 629 -25.26 -0.83 -33.84
CA LEU A 629 -26.29 -0.39 -34.79
C LEU A 629 -26.18 1.10 -35.15
N THR A 630 -25.55 1.91 -34.29
CA THR A 630 -25.46 3.37 -34.43
C THR A 630 -24.03 3.85 -34.66
N ASP A 631 -23.06 3.26 -33.97
CA ASP A 631 -21.64 3.58 -34.07
C ASP A 631 -20.81 2.29 -33.90
N THR A 632 -20.59 1.61 -35.03
CA THR A 632 -19.80 0.38 -35.07
C THR A 632 -18.36 0.60 -34.60
N THR A 633 -17.78 1.78 -34.85
CA THR A 633 -16.40 2.07 -34.45
C THR A 633 -16.28 2.14 -32.93
N ARG A 634 -17.21 2.83 -32.27
CA ARG A 634 -17.24 2.94 -30.80
C ARG A 634 -17.54 1.59 -30.16
N ALA A 635 -18.49 0.82 -30.72
CA ALA A 635 -18.78 -0.52 -30.26
C ALA A 635 -17.56 -1.44 -30.34
N SER A 636 -16.81 -1.41 -31.45
CA SER A 636 -15.55 -2.17 -31.57
C SER A 636 -14.49 -1.76 -30.54
N SER A 637 -14.31 -0.45 -30.31
CA SER A 637 -13.37 0.06 -29.31
C SER A 637 -13.73 -0.39 -27.89
N VAL A 638 -15.03 -0.38 -27.54
CA VAL A 638 -15.53 -0.86 -26.24
C VAL A 638 -15.22 -2.34 -26.05
N VAL A 639 -15.57 -3.19 -27.03
CA VAL A 639 -15.37 -4.65 -26.95
C VAL A 639 -13.90 -5.01 -26.81
N ARG A 640 -13.03 -4.40 -27.64
CA ARG A 640 -11.58 -4.64 -27.58
C ARG A 640 -10.98 -4.18 -26.26
N LEU A 641 -11.37 -3.00 -25.77
CA LEU A 641 -10.87 -2.49 -24.49
C LEU A 641 -11.33 -3.38 -23.32
N HIS A 642 -12.60 -3.77 -23.28
CA HIS A 642 -13.16 -4.65 -22.27
C HIS A 642 -12.41 -5.99 -22.21
N ARG A 643 -12.33 -6.72 -23.33
CA ARG A 643 -11.60 -8.00 -23.40
C ARG A 643 -10.15 -7.88 -22.94
N ARG A 644 -9.48 -6.79 -23.35
CA ARG A 644 -8.09 -6.55 -23.00
C ARG A 644 -7.91 -6.30 -21.50
N VAL A 645 -8.78 -5.46 -20.90
CA VAL A 645 -8.76 -5.16 -19.47
C VAL A 645 -9.06 -6.41 -18.64
N GLU A 646 -10.07 -7.19 -19.02
CA GLU A 646 -10.44 -8.42 -18.32
C GLU A 646 -9.35 -9.50 -18.37
N ALA A 647 -8.68 -9.64 -19.51
CA ALA A 647 -7.53 -10.54 -19.64
C ALA A 647 -6.38 -10.09 -18.72
N LEU A 648 -6.03 -8.80 -18.74
CA LEU A 648 -4.95 -8.24 -17.90
C LEU A 648 -5.30 -8.26 -16.39
N ALA A 649 -6.58 -8.16 -16.04
CA ALA A 649 -7.07 -8.24 -14.66
C ALA A 649 -7.11 -9.69 -14.12
N GLY A 650 -6.93 -10.70 -14.98
CA GLY A 650 -6.96 -12.11 -14.61
C GLY A 650 -8.36 -12.69 -14.41
N GLN A 651 -9.40 -12.07 -14.97
CA GLN A 651 -10.81 -12.45 -14.74
C GLN A 651 -11.41 -13.32 -15.87
N ILE A 652 -10.76 -13.40 -17.04
CA ILE A 652 -11.14 -14.33 -18.11
C ILE A 652 -10.12 -15.48 -18.16
N PRO A 653 -10.53 -16.77 -18.04
CA PRO A 653 -9.64 -17.87 -18.38
C PRO A 653 -9.32 -17.79 -19.87
N ILE A 654 -8.02 -17.86 -20.21
CA ILE A 654 -7.52 -17.80 -21.59
C ILE A 654 -8.06 -19.01 -22.37
N THR A 655 -9.26 -18.88 -22.95
CA THR A 655 -9.90 -19.90 -23.78
C THR A 655 -9.86 -19.50 -25.25
N SER A 656 -8.68 -19.12 -25.76
CA SER A 656 -8.40 -19.11 -27.21
C SER A 656 -6.94 -18.79 -27.51
N ALA A 657 -6.02 -19.70 -27.19
CA ALA A 657 -4.73 -19.78 -27.86
C ALA A 657 -4.55 -21.23 -28.34
N PRO A 658 -4.31 -21.49 -29.65
CA PRO A 658 -4.24 -22.86 -30.18
C PRO A 658 -3.09 -23.73 -29.62
N ASN A 659 -2.20 -23.17 -28.78
CA ASN A 659 -0.99 -23.84 -28.32
C ASN A 659 -0.92 -24.09 -26.79
N ALA A 660 -1.97 -23.82 -26.03
CA ALA A 660 -1.98 -24.11 -24.58
C ALA A 660 -1.88 -25.62 -24.24
N GLY A 661 -2.07 -26.50 -25.22
CA GLY A 661 -1.98 -27.96 -25.05
C GLY A 661 -0.56 -28.49 -24.76
N PHE A 662 0.50 -27.71 -24.99
CA PHE A 662 1.87 -28.20 -24.80
C PHE A 662 2.35 -28.09 -23.34
N MET A 663 1.80 -27.16 -22.55
CA MET A 663 2.15 -27.04 -21.12
C MET A 663 1.36 -28.00 -20.23
N GLN A 664 0.13 -28.38 -20.64
CA GLN A 664 -0.70 -29.30 -19.86
C GLN A 664 -0.20 -30.75 -19.92
N SER A 665 0.61 -31.13 -20.93
CA SER A 665 1.21 -32.46 -21.01
C SER A 665 2.44 -32.66 -20.12
N MET A 666 3.01 -31.60 -19.52
CA MET A 666 4.10 -31.73 -18.53
C MET A 666 3.59 -31.75 -17.07
N SER A 667 2.32 -31.42 -16.83
CA SER A 667 1.67 -31.51 -15.51
C SER A 667 1.12 -32.92 -15.19
N GLY A 668 1.29 -33.88 -16.10
CA GLY A 668 0.69 -35.22 -16.02
C GLY A 668 1.73 -36.33 -16.15
N ALA A 669 2.86 -36.24 -15.44
CA ALA A 669 3.74 -37.38 -15.22
C ALA A 669 3.79 -37.69 -13.73
N ASP A 670 3.33 -38.90 -13.42
CA ASP A 670 3.14 -39.55 -12.13
C ASP A 670 4.23 -39.22 -11.09
N ALA A 671 3.78 -38.77 -9.91
CA ALA A 671 4.60 -38.56 -8.73
C ALA A 671 4.99 -39.92 -8.13
N GLY A 672 6.02 -40.55 -8.70
CA GLY A 672 6.78 -41.62 -8.07
C GLY A 672 7.85 -41.03 -7.16
N ALA A 673 7.68 -41.22 -5.85
CA ALA A 673 8.63 -40.79 -4.83
C ALA A 673 10.08 -41.24 -5.14
N MET A 674 11.00 -40.28 -5.27
CA MET A 674 12.44 -40.51 -5.14
C MET A 674 12.95 -39.94 -3.79
N PRO A 675 13.94 -40.59 -3.15
CA PRO A 675 14.37 -40.21 -1.81
C PRO A 675 15.26 -38.96 -1.85
N THR A 676 15.10 -38.13 -0.83
CA THR A 676 15.76 -36.83 -0.58
C THR A 676 17.27 -36.92 -0.26
N SER A 677 18.02 -37.89 -0.78
CA SER A 677 19.43 -38.10 -0.43
C SER A 677 20.45 -37.66 -1.47
N GLU A 678 20.04 -37.16 -2.65
CA GLU A 678 20.98 -36.78 -3.73
C GLU A 678 21.12 -35.27 -3.94
N ILE A 679 20.25 -34.45 -3.37
CA ILE A 679 20.37 -32.97 -3.44
C ILE A 679 21.35 -32.45 -2.37
N ASP A 680 21.41 -33.09 -1.20
CA ASP A 680 22.34 -32.72 -0.14
C ASP A 680 23.82 -33.04 -0.48
N ASN A 681 24.06 -34.04 -1.33
CA ASN A 681 25.43 -34.41 -1.72
C ASN A 681 26.06 -33.42 -2.71
N VAL A 682 25.25 -32.79 -3.58
CA VAL A 682 25.76 -31.77 -4.54
C VAL A 682 26.07 -30.45 -3.82
N LEU A 683 25.33 -30.10 -2.77
CA LEU A 683 25.60 -28.94 -1.91
C LEU A 683 26.79 -29.16 -0.95
N ALA A 684 27.07 -30.40 -0.54
CA ALA A 684 28.23 -30.72 0.30
C ALA A 684 29.57 -30.68 -0.46
N GLU A 685 29.60 -31.05 -1.75
CA GLU A 685 30.82 -31.00 -2.57
C GLU A 685 31.24 -29.56 -2.92
N ALA A 686 30.30 -28.63 -3.05
CA ALA A 686 30.61 -27.21 -3.28
C ALA A 686 31.26 -26.53 -2.06
N ASN A 687 30.88 -26.92 -0.84
CA ASN A 687 31.43 -26.37 0.41
C ASN A 687 32.82 -26.91 0.78
N MET A 688 33.24 -28.04 0.21
CA MET A 688 34.60 -28.58 0.42
C MET A 688 35.66 -27.91 -0.47
N ALA A 689 35.26 -27.29 -1.58
CA ALA A 689 36.19 -26.58 -2.47
C ALA A 689 36.68 -25.25 -1.88
N THR A 690 35.88 -24.59 -1.03
CA THR A 690 36.24 -23.33 -0.36
C THR A 690 37.13 -23.51 0.88
N ALA A 691 37.27 -24.73 1.42
CA ALA A 691 38.08 -24.99 2.61
C ALA A 691 39.56 -25.27 2.31
N VAL A 692 39.92 -25.55 1.06
CA VAL A 692 41.31 -25.93 0.69
C VAL A 692 42.23 -24.71 0.58
N ASP A 693 41.71 -23.52 0.26
CA ASP A 693 42.53 -22.32 0.03
C ASP A 693 42.94 -21.56 1.31
N GLN A 694 42.31 -21.82 2.46
CA GLN A 694 42.72 -21.22 3.75
C GLN A 694 43.87 -21.97 4.45
N SER A 695 44.24 -23.17 3.97
CA SER A 695 45.30 -23.98 4.59
C SER A 695 46.71 -23.68 4.05
N PHE A 696 46.84 -22.91 2.96
CA PHE A 696 48.14 -22.63 2.33
C PHE A 696 48.80 -21.31 2.78
N LEU A 697 48.12 -20.49 3.60
CA LEU A 697 48.65 -19.20 4.10
C LEU A 697 49.12 -19.21 5.57
N ALA A 698 49.05 -20.34 6.27
CA ALA A 698 49.47 -20.45 7.69
C ALA A 698 50.84 -21.15 7.89
N GLY A 699 51.64 -21.30 6.83
CA GLY A 699 52.86 -22.10 6.84
C GLY A 699 54.10 -21.39 6.29
N GLN A 700 54.31 -20.11 6.59
CA GLN A 700 55.54 -19.42 6.19
C GLN A 700 55.96 -18.27 7.10
N ASP A 701 55.99 -18.49 8.42
CA ASP A 701 56.70 -17.61 9.36
C ASP A 701 57.49 -18.45 10.36
N GLY A 702 58.75 -18.74 10.02
CA GLY A 702 59.59 -19.59 10.84
C GLY A 702 60.99 -19.78 10.29
N LEU A 703 61.68 -18.70 9.91
CA LEU A 703 63.14 -18.66 9.78
C LEU A 703 63.56 -17.24 9.41
N LEU A 704 64.16 -16.51 10.36
CA LEU A 704 65.34 -15.64 10.20
C LEU A 704 65.53 -14.77 11.45
N GLY A 705 66.47 -15.19 12.31
CA GLY A 705 66.87 -14.45 13.50
C GLY A 705 68.16 -14.99 14.10
N MET A 706 69.28 -14.84 13.38
CA MET A 706 70.64 -14.73 13.95
C MET A 706 71.56 -14.06 12.91
N GLY A 707 72.11 -12.90 13.25
CA GLY A 707 73.04 -12.13 12.44
C GLY A 707 72.90 -10.64 12.68
#